data_AF-A0A7C1ERZ4-F1
#
_entry.id   AF-A0A7C1ERZ4-F1
#
_cell.length_a   1.000
_cell.length_b   1.000
_cell.length_c   1.000
_cell.angle_alpha   90.00
_cell.angle_beta   90.00
_cell.angle_gamma   90.00
#
_symmetry.space_group_name_H-M   'P 1'
#
loop_
_entity.id
_entity.type
_entity.pdbx_description
1 polymer ?
#
loop_
_entity_poly.entity_id
_entity_poly.type
_entity_poly.pdbx_seq_one_letter_code
_entity_poly.pdbx_strand_id
1 'polypeptide(L)'
;ALNGSSLNLKLEQVTFPSAQDAFQAGQEFVTIHFSSLWPDGTQSPYELVLHNGVEEQKSLNWYYVRSEHGIEFTSPLQKNSELTLRIFKGNGSDPLLITSWDSSMPSLSALPGDEQGMELASQPVQQNTSQDMLLDLIRRREFSVSFHAFALAISLVLGALHALTPGHGKTVVAAYLVGSRGTTWHAVVLGTVVTLTHTGSVLILGLVTLLASRYILPTTLIPVLEIISGLLIIGLGLYLFRGRYRSWRAGDKMESKGRNYSLQPAPSGAGKMIRVANVETTKALSLHHHGDGRLHSHDVPEAITWRSLIALGVSGGLVPCPDAIAILLVAIAIQRILLGLSLIISFSLGLALVLIVIGLLMVHGSRLFNRFDRFSRFAPFMPIVSAAVVLTLGIGLTYNAYVRARGEFEMPLGVTGDFVEAQVLYLAEDENKVTQLFVANLQDGTSERLTETSNGVTDYSPAPHQSRIAYILNTDELENEIWMIELADGETRKLTDCENSVCSSLVWAPDGSGLVYESMNLDASNVTGLATLWWVNASTGENKPLFQEAQLPGANPRWAPDGRWLSFATSDGIRLYNLETGENHVIKSILGTAANWSPDGGSILYRDVLIRDNQFITQLFVYELSSRAAYNINPDMRFENILAAWSPDGKQIAVVRRDLSVTRGDQIWLMQPDGGDPDMLTSDPASLHGSLNWSPDGKYLLYDLYDLDSLPLESSLQVVEVNSGEVTDLNIAGYNPHWVWPF
;
A
#
# COMPACT_ATOMS: atom_id res chain seq x y z
N ALA A 1 17.14 -40.24 19.03
CA ALA A 1 15.89 -41.02 18.86
C ALA A 1 14.85 -40.51 19.84
N LEU A 2 13.57 -40.68 19.51
CA LEU A 2 12.45 -40.44 20.42
C LEU A 2 12.49 -41.32 21.71
N ASN A 3 13.36 -42.35 21.74
CA ASN A 3 13.59 -43.25 22.88
C ASN A 3 14.97 -43.10 23.57
N GLY A 4 15.76 -42.06 23.25
CA GLY A 4 17.05 -41.79 23.91
C GLY A 4 18.30 -42.47 23.33
N SER A 5 18.19 -43.25 22.25
CA SER A 5 19.34 -43.79 21.49
C SER A 5 19.78 -42.85 20.36
N SER A 6 21.08 -42.74 20.07
CA SER A 6 21.63 -41.96 18.95
C SER A 6 22.05 -42.86 17.79
N LEU A 7 21.75 -42.45 16.56
CA LEU A 7 22.26 -43.08 15.35
C LEU A 7 23.57 -42.40 14.95
N ASN A 8 24.66 -43.17 14.78
CA ASN A 8 25.96 -42.59 14.39
C ASN A 8 26.00 -42.33 12.89
N LEU A 9 25.91 -41.07 12.48
CA LEU A 9 26.02 -40.65 11.09
C LEU A 9 27.49 -40.55 10.68
N LYS A 10 27.84 -41.16 9.53
CA LYS A 10 29.14 -41.05 8.88
C LYS A 10 28.98 -40.20 7.63
N LEU A 11 29.69 -39.07 7.58
CA LEU A 11 29.75 -38.24 6.38
C LEU A 11 30.67 -38.91 5.35
N GLU A 12 30.14 -39.22 4.18
CA GLU A 12 30.89 -39.89 3.10
C GLU A 12 31.48 -38.87 2.13
N GLN A 13 30.69 -37.89 1.70
CA GLN A 13 31.10 -36.90 0.72
C GLN A 13 30.32 -35.59 0.90
N VAL A 14 31.02 -34.47 0.67
CA VAL A 14 30.40 -33.16 0.47
C VAL A 14 30.90 -32.60 -0.85
N THR A 15 29.98 -32.25 -1.73
CA THR A 15 30.27 -31.60 -3.01
C THR A 15 29.76 -30.17 -2.92
N PHE A 16 30.64 -29.21 -3.22
CA PHE A 16 30.28 -27.80 -3.29
C PHE A 16 30.08 -27.38 -4.75
N PRO A 17 29.23 -26.38 -5.01
CA PRO A 17 29.10 -25.75 -6.32
C PRO A 17 30.46 -25.26 -6.84
N SER A 18 30.65 -25.36 -8.15
CA SER A 18 31.81 -24.87 -8.87
C SER A 18 31.89 -23.34 -8.90
N ALA A 19 30.73 -22.66 -8.90
CA ALA A 19 30.61 -21.20 -8.86
C ALA A 19 29.45 -20.74 -7.96
N GLN A 20 29.61 -19.57 -7.35
CA GLN A 20 28.57 -18.95 -6.53
C GLN A 20 27.33 -18.60 -7.37
N ASP A 21 27.53 -18.10 -8.59
CA ASP A 21 26.42 -17.73 -9.48
C ASP A 21 25.61 -18.97 -9.90
N ALA A 22 26.28 -20.10 -10.15
CA ALA A 22 25.62 -21.37 -10.46
C ALA A 22 24.80 -21.91 -9.28
N PHE A 23 25.28 -21.72 -8.05
CA PHE A 23 24.53 -22.04 -6.82
C PHE A 23 23.31 -21.13 -6.64
N GLN A 24 23.48 -19.81 -6.83
CA GLN A 24 22.40 -18.83 -6.72
C GLN A 24 21.32 -19.00 -7.80
N ALA A 25 21.71 -19.46 -8.99
CA ALA A 25 20.81 -19.77 -10.08
C ALA A 25 20.09 -21.13 -9.93
N GLY A 26 20.40 -21.92 -8.89
CA GLY A 26 19.83 -23.26 -8.69
C GLY A 26 20.33 -24.31 -9.69
N GLN A 27 21.44 -24.05 -10.39
CA GLN A 27 22.00 -24.99 -11.36
C GLN A 27 22.93 -26.03 -10.71
N GLU A 28 23.55 -25.66 -9.59
CA GLU A 28 24.42 -26.53 -8.81
C GLU A 28 24.05 -26.43 -7.33
N PHE A 29 24.26 -27.49 -6.57
CA PHE A 29 23.84 -27.58 -5.17
C PHE A 29 24.99 -28.00 -4.26
N VAL A 30 24.88 -27.67 -2.97
CA VAL A 30 25.71 -28.30 -1.95
C VAL A 30 25.12 -29.70 -1.69
N THR A 31 25.81 -30.74 -2.17
CA THR A 31 25.36 -32.12 -1.96
C THR A 31 26.09 -32.74 -0.78
N ILE A 32 25.34 -33.30 0.16
CA ILE A 32 25.87 -33.95 1.37
C ILE A 32 25.43 -35.41 1.36
N HIS A 33 26.39 -36.32 1.23
CA HIS A 33 26.16 -37.76 1.35
C HIS A 33 26.59 -38.23 2.73
N PHE A 34 25.67 -38.83 3.48
CA PHE A 34 25.97 -39.47 4.76
C PHE A 34 25.34 -40.85 4.81
N SER A 35 25.95 -41.73 5.60
CA SER A 35 25.53 -43.11 5.80
C SER A 35 25.44 -43.41 7.29
N SER A 36 24.75 -44.49 7.66
CA SER A 36 24.77 -44.99 9.02
C SER A 36 24.49 -46.49 9.06
N LEU A 37 24.98 -47.14 10.11
CA LEU A 37 24.64 -48.52 10.41
C LEU A 37 23.35 -48.55 11.23
N TRP A 38 22.31 -49.15 10.67
CA TRP A 38 21.04 -49.32 11.37
C TRP A 38 21.16 -50.43 12.43
N PRO A 39 20.90 -50.16 13.72
CA PRO A 39 21.05 -51.16 14.77
C PRO A 39 20.11 -52.36 14.57
N ASP A 40 20.67 -53.57 14.64
CA ASP A 40 19.91 -54.81 14.45
C ASP A 40 18.77 -54.94 15.47
N GLY A 41 17.59 -55.36 15.00
CA GLY A 41 16.41 -55.57 15.83
C GLY A 41 15.63 -54.32 16.23
N THR A 42 16.05 -53.11 15.80
CA THR A 42 15.29 -51.87 16.05
C THR A 42 14.42 -51.47 14.86
N GLN A 43 13.10 -51.45 15.07
CA GLN A 43 12.12 -50.90 14.12
C GLN A 43 11.66 -49.47 14.47
N SER A 44 12.16 -48.91 15.57
CA SER A 44 11.78 -47.55 15.97
C SER A 44 12.37 -46.50 15.00
N PRO A 45 11.61 -45.45 14.66
CA PRO A 45 12.10 -44.38 13.82
C PRO A 45 13.18 -43.54 14.52
N TYR A 46 14.07 -42.98 13.72
CA TYR A 46 15.00 -41.95 14.15
C TYR A 46 14.57 -40.61 13.58
N GLU A 47 14.89 -39.53 14.30
CA GLU A 47 14.67 -38.17 13.84
C GLU A 47 16.03 -37.59 13.46
N LEU A 48 16.14 -37.13 12.21
CA LEU A 48 17.28 -36.42 11.67
C LEU A 48 16.89 -34.95 11.55
N VAL A 49 17.62 -34.08 12.23
CA VAL A 49 17.41 -32.63 12.14
C VAL A 49 18.65 -32.02 11.51
N LEU A 50 18.47 -31.40 10.35
CA LEU A 50 19.49 -30.66 9.63
C LEU A 50 19.28 -29.17 9.95
N HIS A 51 20.23 -28.59 10.68
CA HIS A 51 20.21 -27.16 10.99
C HIS A 51 21.26 -26.42 10.18
N ASN A 52 20.85 -25.37 9.46
CA ASN A 52 21.77 -24.39 8.92
C ASN A 52 22.11 -23.35 9.99
N GLY A 53 23.34 -23.41 10.51
CA GLY A 53 23.80 -22.56 11.61
C GLY A 53 24.22 -21.14 11.21
N VAL A 54 24.09 -20.74 9.94
CA VAL A 54 24.52 -19.44 9.44
C VAL A 54 23.31 -18.53 9.26
N GLU A 55 23.27 -17.43 10.02
CA GLU A 55 22.26 -16.36 9.94
C GLU A 55 20.85 -16.87 9.62
N GLU A 56 20.17 -17.40 10.63
CA GLU A 56 18.86 -18.07 10.55
C GLU A 56 17.81 -17.34 9.68
N GLN A 57 17.90 -16.01 9.59
CA GLN A 57 16.99 -15.14 8.84
C GLN A 57 17.38 -14.89 7.37
N LYS A 58 18.56 -15.35 6.94
CA LYS A 58 19.05 -15.23 5.56
C LYS A 58 19.23 -16.58 4.86
N SER A 59 18.84 -17.65 5.54
CA SER A 59 19.01 -19.00 5.05
C SER A 59 17.82 -19.40 4.21
N LEU A 60 17.80 -18.97 2.94
CA LEU A 60 16.95 -19.59 1.92
C LEU A 60 17.48 -21.00 1.70
N ASN A 61 16.75 -22.02 2.13
CA ASN A 61 17.19 -23.39 1.97
C ASN A 61 16.15 -24.17 1.18
N TRP A 62 16.47 -24.46 -0.07
CA TRP A 62 15.83 -25.54 -0.80
C TRP A 62 16.62 -26.81 -0.53
N TYR A 63 15.90 -27.87 -0.19
CA TYR A 63 16.44 -29.17 0.13
C TYR A 63 15.88 -30.21 -0.84
N TYR A 64 16.79 -31.01 -1.38
CA TYR A 64 16.46 -32.26 -2.02
C TYR A 64 17.00 -33.39 -1.14
N VAL A 65 16.11 -34.29 -0.71
CA VAL A 65 16.45 -35.44 0.12
C VAL A 65 16.15 -36.71 -0.66
N ARG A 66 17.13 -37.59 -0.75
CA ARG A 66 16.98 -38.93 -1.32
C ARG A 66 17.58 -39.96 -0.38
N SER A 67 16.84 -41.03 -0.14
CA SER A 67 17.29 -42.18 0.64
C SER A 67 17.53 -43.38 -0.26
N GLU A 68 18.43 -44.26 0.20
CA GLU A 68 18.80 -45.49 -0.49
C GLU A 68 18.76 -46.66 0.49
N HIS A 69 18.95 -47.89 -0.01
CA HIS A 69 19.16 -49.09 0.80
C HIS A 69 18.00 -49.41 1.78
N GLY A 70 16.75 -49.18 1.37
CA GLY A 70 15.56 -49.50 2.16
C GLY A 70 15.31 -48.55 3.34
N ILE A 71 15.93 -47.37 3.32
CA ILE A 71 15.57 -46.28 4.22
C ILE A 71 14.41 -45.51 3.59
N GLU A 72 13.37 -45.26 4.37
CA GLU A 72 12.21 -44.46 3.98
C GLU A 72 12.01 -43.38 5.05
N PHE A 73 11.28 -42.32 4.75
CA PHE A 73 11.03 -41.22 5.68
C PHE A 73 9.65 -40.62 5.50
N THR A 74 9.11 -40.00 6.54
CA THR A 74 7.89 -39.18 6.41
C THR A 74 8.21 -37.87 5.71
N SER A 75 7.20 -37.23 5.09
CA SER A 75 7.32 -35.88 4.56
C SER A 75 8.06 -34.95 5.54
N PRO A 76 9.22 -34.38 5.15
CA PRO A 76 10.03 -33.55 6.02
C PRO A 76 9.29 -32.32 6.53
N LEU A 77 9.55 -31.95 7.78
CA LEU A 77 9.10 -30.67 8.32
C LEU A 77 10.22 -29.65 8.11
N GLN A 78 10.00 -28.71 7.20
CA GLN A 78 10.89 -27.57 6.99
C GLN A 78 10.41 -26.37 7.80
N LYS A 79 11.32 -25.74 8.55
CA LYS A 79 11.07 -24.51 9.30
C LYS A 79 12.29 -23.60 9.22
N ASN A 80 12.28 -22.65 8.28
CA ASN A 80 13.40 -21.74 8.02
C ASN A 80 14.74 -22.49 7.75
N SER A 81 15.68 -22.38 8.70
CA SER A 81 17.01 -23.00 8.65
C SER A 81 17.04 -24.48 9.04
N GLU A 82 15.90 -25.03 9.45
CA GLU A 82 15.80 -26.38 9.99
C GLU A 82 14.98 -27.29 9.08
N LEU A 83 15.55 -28.44 8.75
CA LEU A 83 14.85 -29.54 8.09
C LEU A 83 14.82 -30.75 9.02
N THR A 84 13.62 -31.15 9.44
CA THR A 84 13.41 -32.32 10.30
C THR A 84 12.81 -33.47 9.50
N LEU A 85 13.48 -34.62 9.51
CA LEU A 85 13.05 -35.86 8.88
C LEU A 85 12.88 -36.96 9.93
N ARG A 86 11.78 -37.72 9.85
CA ARG A 86 11.67 -39.00 10.56
C ARG A 86 11.99 -40.14 9.61
N ILE A 87 13.10 -40.81 9.86
CA ILE A 87 13.62 -41.91 9.06
C ILE A 87 13.25 -43.26 9.66
N PHE A 88 12.94 -44.21 8.78
CA PHE A 88 12.47 -45.55 9.06
C PHE A 88 13.30 -46.54 8.24
N LYS A 89 13.46 -47.76 8.76
CA LYS A 89 13.93 -48.89 7.97
C LYS A 89 12.71 -49.59 7.41
N GLY A 90 12.43 -49.32 6.14
CA GLY A 90 11.20 -49.71 5.46
C GLY A 90 11.35 -50.98 4.63
N ASN A 91 10.20 -51.61 4.38
CA ASN A 91 10.04 -52.74 3.47
C ASN A 91 9.12 -52.39 2.28
N GLY A 92 8.79 -51.11 2.08
CA GLY A 92 7.88 -50.63 1.02
C GLY A 92 6.38 -50.85 1.29
N SER A 93 5.97 -51.09 2.54
CA SER A 93 4.59 -51.46 2.89
C SER A 93 3.72 -50.30 3.36
N ASP A 94 4.29 -49.18 3.79
CA ASP A 94 3.54 -48.02 4.28
C ASP A 94 3.54 -46.91 3.20
N PRO A 95 2.38 -46.58 2.60
CA PRO A 95 2.29 -45.57 1.55
C PRO A 95 2.57 -44.14 2.02
N LEU A 96 2.62 -43.88 3.34
CA LEU A 96 2.96 -42.57 3.89
C LEU A 96 4.48 -42.31 3.98
N LEU A 97 5.29 -43.35 3.72
CA LEU A 97 6.75 -43.26 3.75
C LEU A 97 7.29 -43.09 2.32
N ILE A 98 8.18 -42.13 2.15
CA ILE A 98 8.77 -41.73 0.87
C ILE A 98 10.29 -41.95 0.88
N THR A 99 10.88 -42.10 -0.30
CA THR A 99 12.34 -42.29 -0.47
C THR A 99 13.02 -41.11 -1.15
N SER A 100 12.25 -40.17 -1.66
CA SER A 100 12.74 -38.90 -2.19
C SER A 100 11.75 -37.80 -1.84
N TRP A 101 12.27 -36.63 -1.53
CA TRP A 101 11.51 -35.43 -1.26
C TRP A 101 12.28 -34.21 -1.76
N ASP A 102 11.55 -33.26 -2.31
CA ASP A 102 12.09 -31.98 -2.74
C ASP A 102 11.23 -30.88 -2.12
N SER A 103 11.89 -29.85 -1.60
CA SER A 103 11.27 -28.58 -1.21
C SER A 103 10.75 -27.75 -2.41
N SER A 104 11.06 -28.17 -3.64
CA SER A 104 10.65 -27.64 -4.94
C SER A 104 10.95 -26.16 -5.12
N MET A 105 12.15 -25.83 -5.60
CA MET A 105 12.56 -24.45 -5.89
C MET A 105 11.60 -23.78 -6.90
N PRO A 106 11.13 -22.55 -6.65
CA PRO A 106 10.33 -21.81 -7.64
C PRO A 106 11.15 -21.57 -8.91
N SER A 107 10.51 -21.71 -10.07
CA SER A 107 11.11 -21.31 -11.35
C SER A 107 11.07 -19.79 -11.55
N LEU A 108 10.22 -19.11 -10.78
CA LEU A 108 10.21 -17.67 -10.68
C LEU A 108 11.46 -17.28 -9.91
N SER A 109 12.39 -16.61 -10.61
CA SER A 109 13.31 -15.70 -9.96
C SER A 109 12.49 -14.79 -9.07
N ALA A 110 12.90 -14.62 -7.81
CA ALA A 110 12.24 -13.69 -6.90
C ALA A 110 11.92 -12.38 -7.65
N LEU A 111 10.63 -12.01 -7.65
CA LEU A 111 10.04 -10.89 -8.39
C LEU A 111 10.87 -9.59 -8.27
N PRO A 112 10.73 -8.67 -9.25
CA PRO A 112 11.82 -8.04 -9.98
C PRO A 112 12.74 -7.16 -9.12
N GLY A 113 14.01 -7.52 -9.11
CA GLY A 113 15.10 -6.73 -8.52
C GLY A 113 16.49 -6.97 -9.10
N ASP A 114 16.72 -8.05 -9.86
CA ASP A 114 18.08 -8.44 -10.30
C ASP A 114 18.09 -9.10 -11.69
N GLU A 115 17.40 -8.50 -12.67
CA GLU A 115 17.75 -8.75 -14.07
C GLU A 115 18.92 -7.86 -14.49
N GLN A 116 20.13 -8.37 -14.31
CA GLN A 116 21.15 -8.39 -15.37
C GLN A 116 22.38 -9.20 -14.94
N GLY A 117 22.47 -10.43 -15.42
CA GLY A 117 23.63 -11.26 -15.21
C GLY A 117 23.67 -12.61 -15.91
N MET A 118 23.01 -12.80 -17.06
CA MET A 118 23.33 -13.94 -17.95
C MET A 118 22.87 -13.67 -19.39
N GLU A 119 23.74 -13.06 -20.17
CA GLU A 119 23.66 -13.11 -21.64
C GLU A 119 25.04 -13.46 -22.22
N LEU A 120 25.17 -14.71 -22.64
CA LEU A 120 26.16 -15.23 -23.58
C LEU A 120 25.33 -16.11 -24.52
N ALA A 121 25.20 -15.90 -25.83
CA ALA A 121 25.88 -15.00 -26.73
C ALA A 121 25.09 -14.88 -28.04
N SER A 122 24.95 -13.66 -28.57
CA SER A 122 25.22 -13.33 -29.98
C SER A 122 25.02 -11.82 -30.23
N GLN A 123 26.12 -11.11 -30.45
CA GLN A 123 26.13 -9.78 -31.10
C GLN A 123 26.64 -9.94 -32.54
N PRO A 124 26.38 -9.01 -33.50
CA PRO A 124 26.18 -7.57 -33.28
C PRO A 124 25.10 -6.88 -34.15
N VAL A 125 24.58 -5.71 -33.72
CA VAL A 125 24.71 -4.42 -34.43
C VAL A 125 24.39 -3.29 -33.44
N GLN A 126 25.29 -2.32 -33.43
CA GLN A 126 25.39 -1.19 -32.52
C GLN A 126 24.64 0.02 -33.11
N GLN A 127 23.66 0.56 -32.39
CA GLN A 127 23.25 1.95 -32.52
C GLN A 127 23.00 2.52 -31.13
N ASN A 128 24.02 3.17 -30.58
CA ASN A 128 23.93 3.92 -29.33
C ASN A 128 22.98 5.11 -29.54
N THR A 129 21.80 5.03 -28.95
CA THR A 129 20.89 6.17 -28.83
C THR A 129 21.19 6.93 -27.53
N SER A 130 20.99 8.24 -27.53
CA SER A 130 21.15 9.13 -26.37
C SER A 130 20.36 8.71 -25.12
N GLN A 131 19.42 7.77 -25.27
CA GLN A 131 18.63 7.14 -24.20
C GLN A 131 19.45 6.14 -23.35
N ASP A 132 20.39 5.39 -23.94
CA ASP A 132 21.24 4.46 -23.19
C ASP A 132 22.21 5.17 -22.26
N MET A 133 22.64 6.38 -22.64
CA MET A 133 23.48 7.21 -21.78
C MET A 133 22.71 7.75 -20.57
N LEU A 134 21.40 7.95 -20.70
CA LEU A 134 20.52 8.39 -19.62
C LEU A 134 20.18 7.22 -18.69
N LEU A 135 19.97 6.03 -19.25
CA LEU A 135 19.68 4.79 -18.51
C LEU A 135 20.92 4.23 -17.79
N ASP A 136 22.13 4.34 -18.38
CA ASP A 136 23.39 3.99 -17.70
C ASP A 136 23.74 4.96 -16.56
N LEU A 137 23.29 6.22 -16.64
CA LEU A 137 23.42 7.22 -15.56
C LEU A 137 22.51 6.92 -14.36
N ILE A 138 21.38 6.24 -14.60
CA ILE A 138 20.41 5.85 -13.58
C ILE A 138 20.82 4.50 -12.93
N ARG A 139 21.46 3.58 -13.68
CA ARG A 139 21.87 2.25 -13.18
C ARG A 139 23.18 2.21 -12.40
N ARG A 140 24.09 3.18 -12.55
CA ARG A 140 25.36 3.17 -11.81
C ARG A 140 25.15 3.45 -10.32
N ARG A 141 25.53 2.48 -9.47
CA ARG A 141 25.55 2.56 -7.99
C ARG A 141 26.43 3.68 -7.43
N GLU A 142 27.22 4.36 -8.26
CA GLU A 142 27.92 5.61 -7.98
C GLU A 142 27.39 6.72 -8.90
N PHE A 143 26.48 7.56 -8.39
CA PHE A 143 26.05 8.74 -9.14
C PHE A 143 27.28 9.61 -9.45
N SER A 144 27.42 10.05 -10.71
CA SER A 144 28.52 10.92 -11.09
C SER A 144 28.53 12.21 -10.24
N VAL A 145 29.71 12.80 -10.06
CA VAL A 145 29.85 14.12 -9.41
C VAL A 145 28.99 15.17 -10.14
N SER A 146 28.79 15.01 -11.45
CA SER A 146 27.93 15.90 -12.25
C SER A 146 26.44 15.75 -11.91
N PHE A 147 25.94 14.54 -11.64
CA PHE A 147 24.56 14.32 -11.20
C PHE A 147 24.31 14.93 -9.82
N HIS A 148 25.20 14.70 -8.87
CA HIS A 148 25.11 15.33 -7.54
C HIS A 148 25.12 16.87 -7.64
N ALA A 149 26.02 17.43 -8.44
CA ALA A 149 26.07 18.88 -8.66
C ALA A 149 24.77 19.40 -9.29
N PHE A 150 24.19 18.66 -10.24
CA PHE A 150 22.92 19.00 -10.87
C PHE A 150 21.74 18.93 -9.90
N ALA A 151 21.66 17.87 -9.09
CA ALA A 151 20.61 17.72 -8.07
C ALA A 151 20.70 18.81 -6.99
N LEU A 152 21.92 19.18 -6.57
CA LEU A 152 22.13 20.30 -5.67
C LEU A 152 21.69 21.63 -6.32
N ALA A 153 21.99 21.84 -7.61
CA ALA A 153 21.58 23.05 -8.32
C ALA A 153 20.05 23.17 -8.47
N ILE A 154 19.37 22.08 -8.83
CA ILE A 154 17.90 22.04 -8.87
C ILE A 154 17.33 22.30 -7.48
N SER A 155 17.86 21.64 -6.45
CA SER A 155 17.40 21.81 -5.08
C SER A 155 17.55 23.25 -4.58
N LEU A 156 18.66 23.91 -4.93
CA LEU A 156 18.88 25.34 -4.68
C LEU A 156 17.80 26.20 -5.36
N VAL A 157 17.49 25.93 -6.62
CA VAL A 157 16.46 26.66 -7.39
C VAL A 157 15.07 26.43 -6.81
N LEU A 158 14.72 25.20 -6.44
CA LEU A 158 13.45 24.88 -5.79
C LEU A 158 13.33 25.59 -4.44
N GLY A 159 14.39 25.63 -3.64
CA GLY A 159 14.42 26.38 -2.39
C GLY A 159 14.23 27.89 -2.60
N ALA A 160 14.83 28.45 -3.65
CA ALA A 160 14.65 29.84 -4.04
C ALA A 160 13.20 30.14 -4.48
N LEU A 161 12.60 29.27 -5.29
CA LEU A 161 11.19 29.39 -5.72
C LEU A 161 10.23 29.26 -4.53
N HIS A 162 10.51 28.34 -3.61
CA HIS A 162 9.72 28.16 -2.40
C HIS A 162 9.80 29.39 -1.46
N ALA A 163 10.87 30.18 -1.50
CA ALA A 163 10.91 31.44 -0.75
C ALA A 163 9.91 32.49 -1.26
N LEU A 164 9.47 32.39 -2.51
CA LEU A 164 8.50 33.29 -3.13
C LEU A 164 7.05 32.89 -2.82
N THR A 165 6.83 31.68 -2.28
CA THR A 165 5.48 31.23 -1.93
C THR A 165 4.97 31.96 -0.67
N PRO A 166 3.65 32.23 -0.56
CA PRO A 166 3.10 32.95 0.58
C PRO A 166 3.19 32.11 1.87
N GLY A 167 3.84 32.63 2.91
CA GLY A 167 3.96 31.94 4.21
C GLY A 167 4.05 32.89 5.43
N HIS A 168 3.67 32.41 6.62
CA HIS A 168 3.56 33.23 7.84
C HIS A 168 4.90 33.82 8.30
N GLY A 169 5.99 33.06 8.27
CA GLY A 169 7.31 33.58 8.66
C GLY A 169 7.83 34.66 7.72
N LYS A 170 7.63 34.48 6.41
CA LYS A 170 8.16 35.38 5.36
C LYS A 170 7.41 36.72 5.30
N THR A 171 6.10 36.69 5.55
CA THR A 171 5.25 37.89 5.64
C THR A 171 5.52 38.71 6.89
N VAL A 172 5.91 38.08 8.01
CA VAL A 172 6.32 38.77 9.24
C VAL A 172 7.67 39.47 9.06
N VAL A 173 8.64 38.84 8.39
CA VAL A 173 9.92 39.46 8.01
C VAL A 173 9.70 40.68 7.12
N ALA A 174 8.83 40.54 6.10
CA ALA A 174 8.46 41.61 5.19
C ALA A 174 7.77 42.78 5.92
N ALA A 175 6.79 42.49 6.78
CA ALA A 175 6.09 43.48 7.59
C ALA A 175 7.02 44.19 8.60
N TYR A 176 7.96 43.46 9.19
CA TYR A 176 8.97 44.01 10.10
C TYR A 176 9.92 44.97 9.38
N LEU A 177 10.47 44.58 8.23
CA LEU A 177 11.42 45.41 7.47
C LEU A 177 10.78 46.68 6.93
N VAL A 178 9.51 46.61 6.52
CA VAL A 178 8.73 47.78 6.05
C VAL A 178 8.29 48.67 7.22
N GLY A 179 7.89 48.10 8.35
CA GLY A 179 7.29 48.85 9.47
C GLY A 179 8.28 49.49 10.45
N SER A 180 9.49 48.93 10.61
CA SER A 180 10.41 49.29 11.72
C SER A 180 11.65 50.10 11.32
N ARG A 181 11.74 50.58 10.06
CA ARG A 181 12.97 51.15 9.47
C ARG A 181 14.15 50.16 9.57
N GLY A 182 13.95 48.92 9.11
CA GLY A 182 14.98 47.89 9.11
C GLY A 182 16.22 48.29 8.31
N THR A 183 17.41 47.98 8.83
CA THR A 183 18.67 48.15 8.09
C THR A 183 18.89 46.96 7.17
N THR A 184 19.78 47.10 6.18
CA THR A 184 20.22 45.98 5.34
C THR A 184 20.75 44.81 6.17
N TRP A 185 21.42 45.11 7.28
CA TRP A 185 21.91 44.11 8.23
C TRP A 185 20.78 43.37 8.94
N HIS A 186 19.68 44.04 9.30
CA HIS A 186 18.51 43.36 9.85
C HIS A 186 17.88 42.40 8.86
N ALA A 187 17.86 42.72 7.56
CA ALA A 187 17.36 41.81 6.52
C ALA A 187 18.23 40.55 6.38
N VAL A 188 19.55 40.70 6.43
CA VAL A 188 20.50 39.58 6.37
C VAL A 188 20.34 38.67 7.59
N VAL A 189 20.43 39.23 8.80
CA VAL A 189 20.33 38.46 10.06
C VAL A 189 18.99 37.73 10.14
N LEU A 190 17.89 38.42 9.83
CA LEU A 190 16.55 37.84 9.93
C LEU A 190 16.35 36.73 8.88
N GLY A 191 16.83 36.92 7.64
CA GLY A 191 16.82 35.87 6.62
C GLY A 191 17.63 34.64 7.04
N THR A 192 18.84 34.83 7.59
CA THR A 192 19.68 33.73 8.07
C THR A 192 19.06 32.98 9.25
N VAL A 193 18.54 33.68 10.27
CA VAL A 193 17.93 33.04 11.44
C VAL A 193 16.69 32.24 11.06
N VAL A 194 15.85 32.78 10.16
CA VAL A 194 14.66 32.07 9.65
C VAL A 194 15.07 30.80 8.91
N THR A 195 16.07 30.87 8.03
CA THR A 195 16.53 29.67 7.32
C THR A 195 17.11 28.64 8.28
N LEU A 196 18.00 29.03 9.20
CA LEU A 196 18.62 28.08 10.14
C LEU A 196 17.59 27.37 11.02
N THR A 197 16.58 28.10 11.48
CA THR A 197 15.51 27.53 12.32
C THR A 197 14.57 26.64 11.52
N HIS A 198 14.37 26.93 10.24
CA HIS A 198 13.63 26.08 9.29
C HIS A 198 14.38 24.81 8.90
N THR A 199 15.67 24.90 8.57
CA THR A 199 16.50 23.71 8.29
C THR A 199 16.62 22.84 9.53
N GLY A 200 16.82 23.46 10.71
CA GLY A 200 16.92 22.75 11.97
C GLY A 200 15.64 21.98 12.32
N SER A 201 14.46 22.59 12.15
CA SER A 201 13.18 21.93 12.40
C SER A 201 12.92 20.77 11.43
N VAL A 202 13.26 20.92 10.14
CA VAL A 202 13.18 19.85 9.13
C VAL A 202 14.11 18.67 9.49
N LEU A 203 15.35 18.95 9.88
CA LEU A 203 16.32 17.89 10.25
C LEU A 203 15.93 17.16 11.52
N ILE A 204 15.47 17.89 12.55
CA ILE A 204 14.98 17.29 13.80
C ILE A 204 13.76 16.43 13.53
N LEU A 205 12.78 16.94 12.77
CA LEU A 205 11.59 16.18 12.42
C LEU A 205 11.95 14.97 11.56
N GLY A 206 12.84 15.11 10.59
CA GLY A 206 13.35 14.01 9.78
C GLY A 206 14.06 12.92 10.59
N LEU A 207 14.84 13.30 11.60
CA LEU A 207 15.45 12.35 12.54
C LEU A 207 14.40 11.65 13.40
N VAL A 208 13.40 12.39 13.89
CA VAL A 208 12.27 11.81 14.63
C VAL A 208 11.50 10.84 13.74
N THR A 209 11.25 11.18 12.48
CA THR A 209 10.59 10.28 11.52
C THR A 209 11.43 9.04 11.21
N LEU A 210 12.76 9.18 11.08
CA LEU A 210 13.66 8.04 10.88
C LEU A 210 13.70 7.11 12.11
N LEU A 211 13.62 7.67 13.32
CA LEU A 211 13.55 6.88 14.55
C LEU A 211 12.16 6.24 14.73
N ALA A 212 11.09 6.94 14.32
CA ALA A 212 9.72 6.46 14.38
C ALA A 212 9.40 5.44 13.27
N SER A 213 10.08 5.47 12.13
CA SER A 213 9.85 4.54 11.01
C SER A 213 10.17 3.08 11.35
N ARG A 214 10.92 2.84 12.43
CA ARG A 214 11.07 1.50 13.01
C ARG A 214 9.78 0.95 13.65
N TYR A 215 8.77 1.79 13.90
CA TYR A 215 7.56 1.43 14.64
C TYR A 215 6.26 1.88 13.96
N ILE A 216 6.30 2.86 13.04
CA ILE A 216 5.12 3.45 12.39
C ILE A 216 5.47 3.71 10.92
N LEU A 217 4.67 3.20 9.96
CA LEU A 217 4.93 3.39 8.53
C LEU A 217 4.94 4.88 8.15
N PRO A 218 5.87 5.34 7.27
CA PRO A 218 5.97 6.72 6.83
C PRO A 218 4.69 7.31 6.24
N THR A 219 3.83 6.48 5.63
CA THR A 219 2.55 6.84 5.03
C THR A 219 1.55 7.37 6.07
N THR A 220 1.52 6.82 7.27
CA THR A 220 0.59 7.31 8.32
C THR A 220 1.02 8.62 8.98
N LEU A 221 2.33 8.94 8.96
CA LEU A 221 2.91 10.07 9.68
C LEU A 221 2.77 11.41 8.95
N ILE A 222 2.91 11.41 7.62
CA ILE A 222 2.90 12.64 6.81
C ILE A 222 1.53 13.34 6.85
N PRO A 223 0.39 12.66 6.61
CA PRO A 223 -0.91 13.31 6.56
C PRO A 223 -1.35 13.83 7.94
N VAL A 224 -1.03 13.10 9.01
CA VAL A 224 -1.33 13.51 10.39
C VAL A 224 -0.57 14.79 10.77
N LEU A 225 0.71 14.88 10.41
CA LEU A 225 1.51 16.08 10.66
C LEU A 225 1.01 17.28 9.82
N GLU A 226 0.55 17.06 8.59
CA GLU A 226 -0.04 18.10 7.74
C GLU A 226 -1.38 18.61 8.31
N ILE A 227 -2.25 17.73 8.81
CA ILE A 227 -3.51 18.10 9.46
C ILE A 227 -3.24 18.92 10.73
N ILE A 228 -2.31 18.48 11.57
CA ILE A 228 -1.95 19.19 12.81
C ILE A 228 -1.40 20.59 12.47
N SER A 229 -0.53 20.68 11.46
CA SER A 229 0.02 21.96 10.98
C SER A 229 -1.07 22.88 10.44
N GLY A 230 -1.98 22.35 9.62
CA GLY A 230 -3.13 23.08 9.07
C GLY A 230 -4.06 23.62 10.15
N LEU A 231 -4.41 22.81 11.16
CA LEU A 231 -5.23 23.23 12.30
C LEU A 231 -4.58 24.33 13.13
N LEU A 232 -3.26 24.27 13.34
CA LEU A 232 -2.50 25.33 13.99
C LEU A 232 -2.54 26.65 13.20
N ILE A 233 -2.43 26.58 11.86
CA ILE A 233 -2.55 27.74 10.97
C ILE A 233 -3.96 28.34 11.03
N ILE A 234 -5.01 27.53 11.05
CA ILE A 234 -6.40 27.98 11.23
C ILE A 234 -6.55 28.70 12.57
N GLY A 235 -6.04 28.11 13.65
CA GLY A 235 -6.05 28.71 14.99
C GLY A 235 -5.37 30.08 15.02
N LEU A 236 -4.21 30.20 14.39
CA LEU A 236 -3.49 31.48 14.24
C LEU A 236 -4.26 32.48 13.38
N GLY A 237 -4.84 32.03 12.27
CA GLY A 237 -5.67 32.86 11.38
C GLY A 237 -6.89 33.44 12.11
N LEU A 238 -7.59 32.62 12.87
CA LEU A 238 -8.72 33.04 13.71
C LEU A 238 -8.30 34.03 14.79
N TYR A 239 -7.15 33.79 15.43
CA TYR A 239 -6.60 34.70 16.44
C TYR A 239 -6.28 36.08 15.85
N LEU A 240 -5.55 36.12 14.73
CA LEU A 240 -5.19 37.36 14.03
C LEU A 240 -6.41 38.08 13.48
N PHE A 241 -7.35 37.34 12.88
CA PHE A 241 -8.59 37.90 12.34
C PHE A 241 -9.42 38.54 13.45
N ARG A 242 -9.61 37.85 14.58
CA ARG A 242 -10.35 38.37 15.73
C ARG A 242 -9.68 39.61 16.33
N GLY A 243 -8.35 39.62 16.46
CA GLY A 243 -7.61 40.77 16.97
C GLY A 243 -7.75 42.00 16.05
N ARG A 244 -7.56 41.81 14.75
CA ARG A 244 -7.59 42.89 13.75
C ARG A 244 -8.99 43.40 13.44
N TYR A 245 -9.99 42.50 13.48
CA TYR A 245 -11.40 42.87 13.33
C TYR A 245 -11.89 43.70 14.53
N ARG A 246 -11.46 43.35 15.75
CA ARG A 246 -11.78 44.12 16.96
C ARG A 246 -11.14 45.50 16.95
N SER A 247 -9.87 45.62 16.54
CA SER A 247 -9.21 46.93 16.44
C SER A 247 -9.80 47.81 15.34
N TRP A 248 -10.26 47.23 14.23
CA TRP A 248 -11.00 47.96 13.20
C TRP A 248 -12.37 48.44 13.70
N ARG A 249 -13.16 47.57 14.35
CA ARG A 249 -14.45 47.96 14.98
C ARG A 249 -14.30 48.98 16.11
N ALA A 250 -13.18 48.94 16.84
CA ALA A 250 -12.87 49.92 17.88
C ALA A 250 -12.41 51.27 17.30
N GLY A 251 -11.88 51.28 16.07
CA GLY A 251 -11.45 52.48 15.34
C GLY A 251 -12.57 53.47 15.02
N ASP A 252 -13.83 53.03 15.03
CA ASP A 252 -15.01 53.90 14.83
C ASP A 252 -15.56 54.50 16.15
N LYS A 253 -14.95 54.21 17.31
CA LYS A 253 -15.44 54.68 18.63
C LYS A 253 -14.48 55.62 19.37
N MET A 254 -13.58 56.29 18.67
CA MET A 254 -12.75 57.38 19.22
C MET A 254 -12.99 58.73 18.53
N GLU A 255 -14.23 59.02 18.12
CA GLU A 255 -14.76 60.38 18.19
C GLU A 255 -15.54 60.55 19.50
N SER A 256 -14.86 60.80 20.61
CA SER A 256 -15.47 61.59 21.68
C SER A 256 -14.43 62.23 22.60
N LYS A 257 -14.59 63.55 22.78
CA LYS A 257 -13.96 64.45 23.75
C LYS A 257 -12.57 65.00 23.40
N GLY A 258 -12.53 65.85 22.38
CA GLY A 258 -11.61 66.99 22.39
C GLY A 258 -11.96 67.92 23.57
N ARG A 259 -11.19 67.86 24.66
CA ARG A 259 -11.14 68.95 25.65
C ARG A 259 -10.24 70.04 25.09
N ASN A 260 -10.85 71.15 24.70
CA ASN A 260 -10.15 72.38 24.36
C ASN A 260 -9.32 72.86 25.57
N TYR A 261 -8.01 73.00 25.39
CA TYR A 261 -7.18 73.84 26.25
C TYR A 261 -6.80 75.08 25.43
N SER A 262 -7.43 76.22 25.71
CA SER A 262 -6.94 77.52 25.27
C SER A 262 -5.86 77.98 26.25
N LEU A 263 -4.62 78.15 25.76
CA LEU A 263 -3.55 78.76 26.53
C LEU A 263 -3.63 80.28 26.33
N GLN A 264 -4.01 81.00 27.39
CA GLN A 264 -3.74 82.44 27.51
C GLN A 264 -2.35 82.63 28.15
N PRO A 265 -1.50 83.55 27.65
CA PRO A 265 -0.23 83.85 28.28
C PRO A 265 -0.44 84.80 29.47
N ALA A 266 0.05 84.39 30.65
CA ALA A 266 0.15 85.27 31.82
C ALA A 266 1.58 85.85 31.92
N PRO A 267 1.75 87.10 32.40
CA PRO A 267 3.02 87.83 32.34
C PRO A 267 3.97 87.46 33.48
N SER A 268 5.24 87.71 33.21
CA SER A 268 6.43 87.49 34.03
C SER A 268 6.45 88.30 35.33
N GLY A 269 6.92 87.67 36.41
CA GLY A 269 7.17 88.38 37.68
C GLY A 269 7.74 87.50 38.79
N ALA A 270 9.05 87.69 39.03
CA ALA A 270 9.92 87.24 40.11
C ALA A 270 9.30 86.77 41.46
N GLY A 271 9.88 85.70 42.04
CA GLY A 271 9.69 85.35 43.45
C GLY A 271 10.38 84.05 43.85
N LYS A 272 11.13 84.08 44.95
CA LYS A 272 12.10 83.07 45.41
C LYS A 272 11.45 81.94 46.25
N MET A 273 12.10 80.76 46.20
CA MET A 273 12.19 79.66 47.20
C MET A 273 11.15 78.50 47.24
N ILE A 274 11.64 77.35 46.77
CA ILE A 274 11.74 76.01 47.40
C ILE A 274 10.51 75.46 48.15
N ARG A 275 9.92 74.37 47.60
CA ARG A 275 9.71 73.11 48.33
C ARG A 275 9.56 71.92 47.38
N VAL A 276 10.14 70.81 47.84
CA VAL A 276 10.41 69.54 47.18
C VAL A 276 9.14 68.85 46.70
N ALA A 277 9.14 68.38 45.45
CA ALA A 277 8.33 67.25 45.01
C ALA A 277 9.26 66.27 44.30
N ASN A 278 9.39 65.06 44.87
CA ASN A 278 10.04 63.93 44.20
C ASN A 278 9.26 63.66 42.90
N VAL A 279 9.93 63.89 41.77
CA VAL A 279 9.49 63.37 40.49
C VAL A 279 10.48 62.27 40.15
N GLU A 280 10.02 61.02 40.23
CA GLU A 280 10.67 59.90 39.56
C GLU A 280 10.87 60.29 38.10
N THR A 281 12.13 60.44 37.71
CA THR A 281 12.53 60.64 36.33
C THR A 281 12.22 59.36 35.56
N THR A 282 11.02 59.28 35.01
CA THR A 282 10.76 58.45 33.84
C THR A 282 11.69 58.91 32.72
N LYS A 283 12.44 57.94 32.20
CA LYS A 283 13.40 58.09 31.11
C LYS A 283 12.78 58.88 29.95
N ALA A 284 13.54 59.86 29.46
CA ALA A 284 13.14 60.84 28.45
C ALA A 284 12.41 60.22 27.24
N LEU A 285 11.16 60.66 27.03
CA LEU A 285 10.39 60.45 25.81
C LEU A 285 10.92 61.41 24.73
N SER A 286 11.57 60.89 23.68
CA SER A 286 12.07 61.70 22.57
C SER A 286 10.89 62.21 21.72
N LEU A 287 10.47 63.45 21.94
CA LEU A 287 9.50 64.15 21.08
C LEU A 287 10.23 64.70 19.84
N HIS A 288 9.81 64.27 18.65
CA HIS A 288 10.20 64.93 17.40
C HIS A 288 8.97 65.43 16.64
N HIS A 289 9.10 66.65 16.13
CA HIS A 289 8.06 67.46 15.51
C HIS A 289 8.04 67.21 13.99
N HIS A 290 6.92 66.73 13.44
CA HIS A 290 6.61 66.88 12.02
C HIS A 290 5.39 67.80 11.91
N GLY A 291 5.45 68.74 10.96
CA GLY A 291 4.67 69.97 10.89
C GLY A 291 3.17 69.86 10.61
N ASP A 292 2.50 68.84 11.12
CA ASP A 292 1.04 68.77 11.19
C ASP A 292 0.66 68.62 12.67
N GLY A 293 0.03 69.65 13.24
CA GLY A 293 -0.16 69.86 14.70
C GLY A 293 -1.01 68.83 15.47
N ARG A 294 -0.78 67.53 15.28
CA ARG A 294 -1.32 66.44 16.09
C ARG A 294 -0.19 65.75 16.85
N LEU A 295 -0.28 65.76 18.19
CA LEU A 295 0.58 64.98 19.07
C LEU A 295 0.09 63.54 19.11
N HIS A 296 0.91 62.60 18.59
CA HIS A 296 0.66 61.17 18.70
C HIS A 296 1.74 60.53 19.57
N SER A 297 1.34 59.89 20.68
CA SER A 297 2.19 58.96 21.43
C SER A 297 2.09 57.60 20.76
N HIS A 298 3.09 57.23 19.98
CA HIS A 298 3.30 55.83 19.68
C HIS A 298 4.09 55.24 20.85
N ASP A 299 3.56 54.20 21.48
CA ASP A 299 4.42 53.16 22.06
C ASP A 299 5.20 52.58 20.87
N VAL A 300 6.32 53.23 20.55
CA VAL A 300 7.33 52.63 19.70
C VAL A 300 7.96 51.56 20.58
N PRO A 301 7.97 50.27 20.18
CA PRO A 301 8.77 49.30 20.89
C PRO A 301 10.18 49.87 21.00
N GLU A 302 10.71 49.85 22.23
CA GLU A 302 12.09 50.25 22.53
C GLU A 302 13.05 49.70 21.48
N ALA A 303 14.13 50.47 21.23
CA ALA A 303 15.18 50.16 20.28
C ALA A 303 15.43 48.65 20.13
N ILE A 304 15.33 48.19 18.88
CA ILE A 304 15.46 46.81 18.43
C ILE A 304 16.51 46.06 19.24
N THR A 305 16.09 45.15 20.12
CA THR A 305 17.02 44.28 20.81
C THR A 305 17.33 43.08 19.91
N TRP A 306 18.60 42.67 19.86
CA TRP A 306 19.01 41.46 19.13
C TRP A 306 18.18 40.22 19.49
N ARG A 307 17.69 40.18 20.74
CA ARG A 307 16.82 39.13 21.26
C ARG A 307 15.44 39.11 20.60
N SER A 308 14.81 40.26 20.38
CA SER A 308 13.50 40.33 19.72
C SER A 308 13.60 39.96 18.23
N LEU A 309 14.72 40.32 17.58
CA LEU A 309 14.96 39.97 16.18
C LEU A 309 15.19 38.46 16.01
N ILE A 310 15.98 37.84 16.88
CA ILE A 310 16.18 36.38 16.88
C ILE A 310 14.87 35.65 17.20
N ALA A 311 14.12 36.09 18.22
CA ALA A 311 12.85 35.47 18.58
C ALA A 311 11.82 35.53 17.43
N LEU A 312 11.79 36.65 16.69
CA LEU A 312 10.95 36.79 15.51
C LEU A 312 11.38 35.86 14.37
N GLY A 313 12.69 35.71 14.16
CA GLY A 313 13.25 34.79 13.17
C GLY A 313 12.98 33.31 13.51
N VAL A 314 13.13 32.94 14.78
CA VAL A 314 12.84 31.57 15.27
C VAL A 314 11.37 31.23 15.11
N SER A 315 10.46 32.16 15.45
CA SER A 315 9.02 31.94 15.26
C SER A 315 8.65 31.76 13.78
N GLY A 316 9.40 32.36 12.85
CA GLY A 316 9.16 32.26 11.41
C GLY A 316 9.70 30.99 10.78
N GLY A 317 10.75 30.38 11.34
CA GLY A 317 11.36 29.14 10.83
C GLY A 317 10.98 27.86 11.58
N LEU A 318 10.32 27.94 12.74
CA LEU A 318 9.99 26.74 13.53
C LEU A 318 9.06 25.74 12.80
N VAL A 319 8.25 26.22 11.84
CA VAL A 319 7.38 25.36 11.04
C VAL A 319 8.16 24.82 9.83
N PRO A 320 8.45 23.50 9.77
CA PRO A 320 9.15 22.90 8.64
C PRO A 320 8.23 22.83 7.41
N CYS A 321 8.79 22.91 6.20
CA CYS A 321 8.00 22.75 4.99
C CYS A 321 7.83 21.26 4.63
N PRO A 322 6.65 20.86 4.14
CA PRO A 322 6.41 19.48 3.72
C PRO A 322 7.37 19.07 2.59
N ASP A 323 7.72 19.99 1.68
CA ASP A 323 8.63 19.74 0.55
C ASP A 323 10.03 19.27 0.99
N ALA A 324 10.62 19.90 2.00
CA ALA A 324 11.95 19.52 2.48
C ALA A 324 11.94 18.20 3.27
N ILE A 325 10.82 17.91 3.95
CA ILE A 325 10.59 16.61 4.59
C ILE A 325 10.44 15.52 3.53
N ALA A 326 9.69 15.78 2.45
CA ALA A 326 9.52 14.83 1.34
C ALA A 326 10.86 14.48 0.66
N ILE A 327 11.71 15.47 0.38
CA ILE A 327 13.07 15.24 -0.15
C ILE A 327 13.88 14.34 0.79
N LEU A 328 13.79 14.56 2.10
CA LEU A 328 14.47 13.74 3.10
C LEU A 328 13.95 12.30 3.12
N LEU A 329 12.62 12.12 3.08
CA LEU A 329 11.98 10.81 3.13
C LEU A 329 12.24 9.99 1.86
N VAL A 330 12.20 10.62 0.69
CA VAL A 330 12.61 9.96 -0.57
C VAL A 330 14.06 9.52 -0.49
N ALA A 331 14.95 10.37 0.03
CA ALA A 331 16.36 10.03 0.22
C ALA A 331 16.58 8.89 1.23
N ILE A 332 15.74 8.80 2.28
CA ILE A 332 15.73 7.69 3.23
C ILE A 332 15.21 6.41 2.57
N ALA A 333 14.16 6.50 1.74
CA ALA A 333 13.57 5.37 1.02
C ALA A 333 14.58 4.72 0.06
N ILE A 334 15.39 5.52 -0.63
CA ILE A 334 16.49 5.01 -1.49
C ILE A 334 17.78 4.66 -0.72
N GLN A 335 17.74 4.67 0.62
CA GLN A 335 18.89 4.42 1.51
C GLN A 335 20.11 5.34 1.27
N ARG A 336 19.88 6.59 0.85
CA ARG A 336 20.93 7.59 0.55
C ARG A 336 20.77 8.83 1.44
N ILE A 337 20.91 8.65 2.75
CA ILE A 337 20.73 9.71 3.75
C ILE A 337 21.66 10.91 3.50
N LEU A 338 22.92 10.66 3.13
CA LEU A 338 23.89 11.72 2.83
C LEU A 338 23.47 12.59 1.65
N LEU A 339 22.86 11.98 0.62
CA LEU A 339 22.31 12.72 -0.53
C LEU A 339 21.14 13.59 -0.06
N GLY A 340 20.18 13.03 0.68
CA GLY A 340 19.05 13.79 1.22
C GLY A 340 19.46 14.97 2.08
N LEU A 341 20.42 14.77 2.99
CA LEU A 341 20.98 15.86 3.82
C LEU A 341 21.63 16.94 2.96
N SER A 342 22.37 16.56 1.92
CA SER A 342 23.02 17.51 1.01
C SER A 342 21.99 18.34 0.21
N LEU A 343 20.89 17.73 -0.22
CA LEU A 343 19.80 18.39 -0.93
C LEU A 343 19.07 19.37 0.00
N ILE A 344 18.76 19.00 1.24
CA ILE A 344 18.10 19.89 2.20
C ILE A 344 18.95 21.12 2.51
N ILE A 345 20.26 20.96 2.64
CA ILE A 345 21.18 22.08 2.83
C ILE A 345 21.16 22.99 1.60
N SER A 346 21.21 22.42 0.39
CA SER A 346 21.12 23.20 -0.86
C SER A 346 19.80 23.96 -0.98
N PHE A 347 18.68 23.28 -0.76
CA PHE A 347 17.34 23.88 -0.69
C PHE A 347 17.29 25.06 0.28
N SER A 348 17.85 24.88 1.48
CA SER A 348 17.88 25.91 2.52
C SER A 348 18.72 27.13 2.13
N LEU A 349 19.84 26.93 1.42
CA LEU A 349 20.66 28.03 0.89
C LEU A 349 19.90 28.86 -0.14
N GLY A 350 19.14 28.22 -1.03
CA GLY A 350 18.29 28.89 -2.02
C GLY A 350 17.21 29.73 -1.35
N LEU A 351 16.59 29.17 -0.30
CA LEU A 351 15.60 29.85 0.53
C LEU A 351 16.19 31.10 1.21
N ALA A 352 17.36 30.98 1.83
CA ALA A 352 18.04 32.10 2.50
C ALA A 352 18.35 33.24 1.52
N LEU A 353 18.89 32.91 0.35
CA LEU A 353 19.29 33.88 -0.65
C LEU A 353 18.11 34.78 -1.04
N VAL A 354 16.98 34.17 -1.39
CA VAL A 354 15.79 34.93 -1.83
C VAL A 354 15.19 35.75 -0.69
N LEU A 355 15.13 35.24 0.53
CA LEU A 355 14.63 36.02 1.68
C LEU A 355 15.48 37.25 1.96
N ILE A 356 16.81 37.12 1.88
CA ILE A 356 17.73 38.24 2.02
C ILE A 356 17.54 39.25 0.89
N VAL A 357 17.43 38.79 -0.36
CA VAL A 357 17.20 39.66 -1.52
C VAL A 357 15.88 40.42 -1.41
N ILE A 358 14.78 39.75 -1.08
CA ILE A 358 13.47 40.40 -0.86
C ILE A 358 13.57 41.42 0.27
N GLY A 359 14.22 41.07 1.38
CA GLY A 359 14.42 41.98 2.49
C GLY A 359 15.23 43.22 2.11
N LEU A 360 16.30 43.05 1.34
CA LEU A 360 17.09 44.16 0.81
C LEU A 360 16.28 45.03 -0.16
N LEU A 361 15.50 44.43 -1.06
CA LEU A 361 14.62 45.14 -1.99
C LEU A 361 13.56 45.95 -1.24
N MET A 362 12.97 45.41 -0.18
CA MET A 362 11.99 46.15 0.63
C MET A 362 12.63 47.33 1.38
N VAL A 363 13.82 47.14 1.95
CA VAL A 363 14.55 48.21 2.64
C VAL A 363 14.90 49.35 1.68
N HIS A 364 15.36 49.04 0.46
CA HIS A 364 15.71 50.06 -0.55
C HIS A 364 14.49 50.66 -1.26
N GLY A 365 13.43 49.87 -1.48
CA GLY A 365 12.20 50.26 -2.16
C GLY A 365 11.22 51.08 -1.30
N SER A 366 11.40 51.08 0.02
CA SER A 366 10.56 51.84 0.97
C SER A 366 10.46 53.34 0.67
N ARG A 367 11.45 53.92 -0.03
CA ARG A 367 11.41 55.34 -0.46
C ARG A 367 10.49 55.59 -1.66
N LEU A 368 10.20 54.57 -2.46
CA LEU A 368 9.38 54.66 -3.68
C LEU A 368 7.88 54.65 -3.35
N PHE A 369 7.48 53.91 -2.30
CA PHE A 369 6.08 53.76 -1.88
C PHE A 369 5.45 55.06 -1.33
N ASN A 370 6.26 55.98 -0.79
CA ASN A 370 5.77 57.28 -0.30
C ASN A 370 5.33 58.26 -1.42
N ARG A 371 5.44 57.89 -2.70
CA ARG A 371 4.97 58.72 -3.83
C ARG A 371 3.54 58.43 -4.30
N PHE A 372 2.90 57.37 -3.81
CA PHE A 372 1.55 56.97 -4.25
C PHE A 372 0.50 57.13 -3.14
N ASP A 373 -0.16 58.29 -3.12
CA ASP A 373 -1.14 58.72 -2.10
C ASP A 373 -2.47 57.91 -2.11
N ARG A 374 -2.72 57.07 -3.13
CA ARG A 374 -3.94 56.23 -3.22
C ARG A 374 -3.97 55.06 -2.24
N PHE A 375 -2.83 54.64 -1.69
CA PHE A 375 -2.75 53.49 -0.77
C PHE A 375 -3.26 53.80 0.65
N SER A 376 -3.37 55.09 1.03
CA SER A 376 -3.81 55.53 2.36
C SER A 376 -5.26 55.12 2.68
N ARG A 377 -6.13 54.99 1.68
CA ARG A 377 -7.53 54.57 1.85
C ARG A 377 -7.71 53.09 2.14
N PHE A 378 -6.78 52.25 1.68
CA PHE A 378 -6.86 50.79 1.83
C PHE A 378 -5.98 50.27 2.97
N ALA A 379 -5.01 51.06 3.44
CA ALA A 379 -4.12 50.70 4.54
C ALA A 379 -4.81 50.14 5.81
N PRO A 380 -5.98 50.64 6.26
CA PRO A 380 -6.67 50.08 7.43
C PRO A 380 -7.28 48.69 7.19
N PHE A 381 -7.58 48.35 5.94
CA PHE A 381 -8.27 47.11 5.57
C PHE A 381 -7.29 45.98 5.24
N MET A 382 -6.08 46.31 4.78
CA MET A 382 -5.03 45.34 4.41
C MET A 382 -4.67 44.31 5.51
N PRO A 383 -4.61 44.68 6.81
CA PRO A 383 -4.37 43.70 7.87
C PRO A 383 -5.50 42.68 8.05
N ILE A 384 -6.76 43.06 7.79
CA ILE A 384 -7.90 42.14 7.88
C ILE A 384 -7.90 41.20 6.68
N VAL A 385 -7.65 41.74 5.47
CA VAL A 385 -7.56 40.95 4.24
C VAL A 385 -6.45 39.90 4.35
N SER A 386 -5.27 40.28 4.83
CA SER A 386 -4.19 39.32 5.05
C SER A 386 -4.54 38.25 6.08
N ALA A 387 -5.21 38.59 7.19
CA ALA A 387 -5.66 37.60 8.17
C ALA A 387 -6.73 36.65 7.60
N ALA A 388 -7.62 37.15 6.74
CA ALA A 388 -8.61 36.33 6.04
C ALA A 388 -7.96 35.38 5.04
N VAL A 389 -6.99 35.85 4.24
CA VAL A 389 -6.23 35.01 3.30
C VAL A 389 -5.49 33.89 4.03
N VAL A 390 -4.84 34.22 5.16
CA VAL A 390 -4.17 33.23 6.02
C VAL A 390 -5.14 32.17 6.53
N LEU A 391 -6.32 32.59 7.00
CA LEU A 391 -7.36 31.68 7.48
C LEU A 391 -7.88 30.77 6.36
N THR A 392 -8.17 31.32 5.18
CA THR A 392 -8.64 30.55 4.02
C THR A 392 -7.58 29.57 3.53
N LEU A 393 -6.30 29.96 3.50
CA LEU A 393 -5.20 29.07 3.15
C LEU A 393 -5.06 27.93 4.16
N GLY A 394 -5.16 28.22 5.46
CA GLY A 394 -5.16 27.22 6.52
C GLY A 394 -6.27 26.19 6.38
N ILE A 395 -7.49 26.65 6.04
CA ILE A 395 -8.64 25.79 5.77
C ILE A 395 -8.37 24.91 4.54
N GLY A 396 -7.87 25.49 3.45
CA GLY A 396 -7.58 24.75 2.22
C GLY A 396 -6.49 23.69 2.40
N LEU A 397 -5.41 24.01 3.13
CA LEU A 397 -4.34 23.06 3.42
C LEU A 397 -4.82 21.93 4.34
N THR A 398 -5.60 22.25 5.37
CA THR A 398 -6.17 21.24 6.28
C THR A 398 -7.16 20.33 5.55
N TYR A 399 -7.98 20.89 4.67
CA TYR A 399 -8.92 20.12 3.85
C TYR A 399 -8.19 19.18 2.89
N ASN A 400 -7.18 19.66 2.17
CA ASN A 400 -6.40 18.82 1.26
C ASN A 400 -5.62 17.73 2.02
N ALA A 401 -5.04 18.05 3.18
CA ALA A 401 -4.37 17.07 4.04
C ALA A 401 -5.35 16.04 4.59
N TYR A 402 -6.56 16.46 4.97
CA TYR A 402 -7.64 15.56 5.40
C TYR A 402 -8.11 14.64 4.28
N VAL A 403 -8.28 15.15 3.06
CA VAL A 403 -8.64 14.34 1.89
C VAL A 403 -7.55 13.30 1.59
N ARG A 404 -6.26 13.66 1.68
CA ARG A 404 -5.14 12.69 1.53
C ARG A 404 -5.06 11.69 2.67
N ALA A 405 -5.21 12.13 3.92
CA ALA A 405 -5.20 11.25 5.09
C ALA A 405 -6.36 10.25 5.05
N ARG A 406 -7.51 10.68 4.52
CA ARG A 406 -8.66 9.79 4.28
C ARG A 406 -8.34 8.79 3.16
N GLY A 407 -7.64 9.22 2.11
CA GLY A 407 -7.24 8.34 1.00
C GLY A 407 -6.11 7.35 1.32
N GLU A 408 -5.30 7.56 2.36
CA GLU A 408 -4.21 6.65 2.75
C GLU A 408 -4.57 5.70 3.91
N PHE A 409 -5.76 5.84 4.51
CA PHE A 409 -6.31 4.87 5.48
C PHE A 409 -7.39 3.97 4.89
N GLU A 410 -7.62 4.09 3.60
CA GLU A 410 -8.33 3.10 2.79
C GLU A 410 -7.25 2.18 2.20
N MET A 411 -7.34 0.88 2.48
CA MET A 411 -6.76 -0.11 1.55
C MET A 411 -7.21 0.28 0.15
N PRO A 412 -6.37 0.15 -0.90
CA PRO A 412 -6.67 0.70 -2.21
C PRO A 412 -7.79 -0.10 -2.88
N LEU A 413 -9.01 0.18 -2.46
CA LEU A 413 -10.25 -0.06 -3.17
C LEU A 413 -11.16 1.13 -2.82
N GLY A 414 -10.72 2.31 -3.26
CA GLY A 414 -11.50 3.54 -3.19
C GLY A 414 -12.65 3.45 -4.17
N VAL A 415 -13.73 2.78 -3.77
CA VAL A 415 -15.03 2.95 -4.40
C VAL A 415 -16.06 3.15 -3.29
N THR A 416 -16.47 4.40 -3.12
CA THR A 416 -17.57 4.78 -2.22
C THR A 416 -18.82 5.20 -3.00
N GLY A 417 -18.99 4.64 -4.20
CA GLY A 417 -20.18 4.84 -5.03
C GLY A 417 -21.36 4.03 -4.51
N ASP A 418 -22.58 4.46 -4.85
CA ASP A 418 -23.72 3.54 -4.90
C ASP A 418 -23.34 2.37 -5.84
N PHE A 419 -23.78 1.14 -5.59
CA PHE A 419 -23.37 0.00 -6.44
C PHE A 419 -23.80 0.18 -7.90
N VAL A 420 -24.75 1.09 -8.14
CA VAL A 420 -25.19 1.57 -9.46
C VAL A 420 -24.06 2.20 -10.28
N GLU A 421 -23.00 2.73 -9.66
CA GLU A 421 -21.80 3.25 -10.36
C GLU A 421 -20.83 2.15 -10.80
N ALA A 422 -21.08 0.89 -10.39
CA ALA A 422 -20.26 -0.25 -10.76
C ALA A 422 -20.67 -0.83 -12.13
N GLN A 423 -19.71 -1.51 -12.75
CA GLN A 423 -19.94 -2.45 -13.82
C GLN A 423 -19.85 -3.89 -13.29
N VAL A 424 -20.51 -4.82 -13.98
CA VAL A 424 -20.51 -6.25 -13.64
C VAL A 424 -20.03 -7.05 -14.84
N LEU A 425 -18.92 -7.76 -14.69
CA LEU A 425 -18.48 -8.79 -15.62
C LEU A 425 -19.24 -10.08 -15.34
N TYR A 426 -19.58 -10.84 -16.38
CA TYR A 426 -20.23 -12.13 -16.23
C TYR A 426 -20.11 -12.98 -17.50
N LEU A 427 -20.34 -14.28 -17.37
CA LEU A 427 -20.46 -15.21 -18.49
C LEU A 427 -21.93 -15.45 -18.81
N ALA A 428 -22.27 -15.48 -20.10
CA ALA A 428 -23.60 -15.83 -20.57
C ALA A 428 -23.54 -16.47 -21.97
N GLU A 429 -24.55 -17.28 -22.29
CA GLU A 429 -24.73 -17.81 -23.64
C GLU A 429 -25.24 -16.71 -24.59
N ASP A 430 -24.66 -16.63 -25.78
CA ASP A 430 -25.15 -15.78 -26.84
C ASP A 430 -26.31 -16.44 -27.63
N GLU A 431 -26.77 -15.75 -28.68
CA GLU A 431 -27.86 -16.23 -29.56
C GLU A 431 -27.56 -17.60 -30.20
N ASN A 432 -26.28 -17.97 -30.33
CA ASN A 432 -25.82 -19.23 -30.90
C ASN A 432 -25.54 -20.30 -29.84
N LYS A 433 -25.90 -20.06 -28.57
CA LYS A 433 -25.62 -20.96 -27.44
C LYS A 433 -24.12 -21.12 -27.16
N VAL A 434 -23.31 -20.12 -27.51
CA VAL A 434 -21.88 -20.08 -27.21
C VAL A 434 -21.67 -19.15 -26.01
N THR A 435 -20.95 -19.62 -24.98
CA THR A 435 -20.64 -18.79 -23.81
C THR A 435 -19.66 -17.69 -24.20
N GLN A 436 -19.99 -16.44 -23.88
CA GLN A 436 -19.14 -15.27 -24.08
C GLN A 436 -19.00 -14.49 -22.78
N LEU A 437 -17.99 -13.63 -22.71
CA LEU A 437 -17.78 -12.66 -21.65
C LEU A 437 -18.55 -11.36 -21.96
N PHE A 438 -19.27 -10.86 -20.97
CA PHE A 438 -20.06 -9.63 -21.04
C PHE A 438 -19.67 -8.67 -19.91
N VAL A 439 -19.93 -7.38 -20.12
CA VAL A 439 -19.88 -6.33 -19.10
C VAL A 439 -21.21 -5.59 -19.07
N ALA A 440 -21.82 -5.48 -17.91
CA ALA A 440 -23.04 -4.71 -17.70
C ALA A 440 -22.75 -3.44 -16.91
N ASN A 441 -23.33 -2.32 -17.34
CA ASN A 441 -23.33 -1.06 -16.61
C ASN A 441 -24.64 -0.92 -15.82
N LEU A 442 -24.53 -0.85 -14.49
CA LEU A 442 -25.71 -0.81 -13.63
C LEU A 442 -26.41 0.55 -13.63
N GLN A 443 -25.74 1.62 -14.07
CA GLN A 443 -26.30 2.97 -14.08
C GLN A 443 -27.36 3.19 -15.16
N ASP A 444 -27.13 2.63 -16.35
CA ASP A 444 -28.03 2.75 -17.50
C ASP A 444 -28.69 1.41 -17.88
N GLY A 445 -28.31 0.31 -17.22
CA GLY A 445 -28.84 -1.03 -17.47
C GLY A 445 -28.39 -1.62 -18.80
N THR A 446 -27.33 -1.08 -19.40
CA THR A 446 -26.77 -1.61 -20.65
C THR A 446 -25.88 -2.82 -20.37
N SER A 447 -25.85 -3.76 -21.32
CA SER A 447 -24.92 -4.88 -21.31
C SER A 447 -24.24 -5.02 -22.67
N GLU A 448 -22.92 -5.07 -22.65
CA GLU A 448 -22.06 -5.14 -23.82
C GLU A 448 -21.28 -6.45 -23.82
N ARG A 449 -21.13 -7.03 -25.02
CA ARG A 449 -20.35 -8.24 -25.23
C ARG A 449 -18.89 -7.88 -25.41
N LEU A 450 -17.99 -8.50 -24.64
CA LEU A 450 -16.55 -8.28 -24.72
C LEU A 450 -15.84 -9.26 -25.66
N THR A 451 -16.37 -10.48 -25.83
CA THR A 451 -15.77 -11.51 -26.69
C THR A 451 -16.70 -11.94 -27.81
N GLU A 452 -16.15 -12.06 -29.02
CA GLU A 452 -16.83 -12.62 -30.19
C GLU A 452 -16.06 -13.82 -30.71
N THR A 453 -16.34 -14.99 -30.12
CA THR A 453 -15.57 -16.22 -30.40
C THR A 453 -16.47 -17.36 -30.85
N SER A 454 -15.98 -18.24 -31.72
CA SER A 454 -16.77 -19.38 -32.23
C SER A 454 -16.92 -20.49 -31.20
N ASN A 455 -15.91 -20.70 -30.35
CA ASN A 455 -15.80 -21.87 -29.47
C ASN A 455 -16.09 -21.55 -27.99
N GLY A 456 -16.23 -20.26 -27.68
CA GLY A 456 -16.67 -19.78 -26.37
C GLY A 456 -15.57 -19.67 -25.32
N VAL A 457 -15.91 -18.92 -24.27
CA VAL A 457 -15.08 -18.67 -23.10
C VAL A 457 -15.47 -19.63 -21.98
N THR A 458 -14.50 -20.25 -21.32
CA THR A 458 -14.75 -21.21 -20.23
C THR A 458 -14.54 -20.63 -18.84
N ASP A 459 -13.58 -19.72 -18.69
CA ASP A 459 -13.26 -19.08 -17.42
C ASP A 459 -12.64 -17.70 -17.68
N TYR A 460 -12.72 -16.82 -16.70
CA TYR A 460 -12.08 -15.51 -16.75
C TYR A 460 -11.69 -15.02 -15.36
N SER A 461 -10.72 -14.10 -15.32
CA SER A 461 -10.17 -13.55 -14.09
C SER A 461 -9.78 -12.09 -14.31
N PRO A 462 -10.46 -11.13 -13.64
CA PRO A 462 -10.06 -9.73 -13.68
C PRO A 462 -8.76 -9.52 -12.90
N ALA A 463 -7.88 -8.66 -13.42
CA ALA A 463 -6.66 -8.26 -12.73
C ALA A 463 -6.98 -7.47 -11.44
N PRO A 464 -6.04 -7.37 -10.47
CA PRO A 464 -6.28 -6.66 -9.20
C PRO A 464 -6.72 -5.20 -9.37
N HIS A 465 -6.15 -4.50 -10.36
CA HIS A 465 -6.55 -3.14 -10.73
C HIS A 465 -7.71 -3.09 -11.73
N GLN A 466 -8.35 -4.22 -12.04
CA GLN A 466 -9.55 -4.36 -12.88
C GLN A 466 -9.50 -3.71 -14.28
N SER A 467 -8.34 -3.22 -14.73
CA SER A 467 -8.17 -2.64 -16.08
C SER A 467 -7.98 -3.71 -17.16
N ARG A 468 -7.60 -4.92 -16.75
CA ARG A 468 -7.25 -6.05 -17.60
C ARG A 468 -8.05 -7.26 -17.16
N ILE A 469 -8.48 -8.08 -18.11
CA ILE A 469 -9.14 -9.35 -17.84
C ILE A 469 -8.41 -10.44 -18.60
N ALA A 470 -8.01 -11.50 -17.91
CA ALA A 470 -7.54 -12.72 -18.55
C ALA A 470 -8.73 -13.68 -18.71
N TYR A 471 -8.81 -14.38 -19.84
CA TYR A 471 -9.89 -15.34 -20.10
C TYR A 471 -9.36 -16.55 -20.88
N ILE A 472 -10.05 -17.68 -20.72
CA ILE A 472 -9.73 -18.94 -21.40
C ILE A 472 -10.68 -19.13 -22.58
N LEU A 473 -10.10 -19.27 -23.77
CA LEU A 473 -10.80 -19.50 -25.02
C LEU A 473 -10.65 -20.95 -25.45
N ASN A 474 -11.75 -21.66 -25.73
CA ASN A 474 -11.66 -23.00 -26.32
C ASN A 474 -11.20 -22.94 -27.77
N THR A 475 -10.46 -23.95 -28.21
CA THR A 475 -10.13 -24.14 -29.63
C THR A 475 -11.10 -25.12 -30.28
N ASP A 476 -10.92 -25.38 -31.58
CA ASP A 476 -11.67 -26.45 -32.28
C ASP A 476 -11.23 -27.85 -31.80
N GLU A 477 -10.09 -27.93 -31.13
CA GLU A 477 -9.54 -29.13 -30.51
C GLU A 477 -9.88 -29.14 -29.00
N LEU A 478 -9.44 -30.17 -28.26
CA LEU A 478 -9.61 -30.20 -26.80
C LEU A 478 -8.69 -29.22 -26.05
N GLU A 479 -7.79 -28.55 -26.78
CA GLU A 479 -6.90 -27.51 -26.26
C GLU A 479 -7.63 -26.18 -26.06
N ASN A 480 -7.05 -25.32 -25.24
CA ASN A 480 -7.56 -23.98 -25.02
C ASN A 480 -6.42 -22.96 -24.98
N GLU A 481 -6.75 -21.69 -25.15
CA GLU A 481 -5.78 -20.60 -25.16
C GLU A 481 -6.11 -19.62 -24.04
N ILE A 482 -5.08 -19.02 -23.44
CA ILE A 482 -5.25 -17.94 -22.47
C ILE A 482 -5.06 -16.61 -23.22
N TRP A 483 -6.07 -15.76 -23.13
CA TRP A 483 -6.11 -14.44 -23.73
C TRP A 483 -6.26 -13.36 -22.67
N MET A 484 -5.96 -12.12 -23.06
CA MET A 484 -6.12 -10.95 -22.22
C MET A 484 -6.79 -9.83 -23.01
N ILE A 485 -7.72 -9.13 -22.36
CA ILE A 485 -8.38 -7.93 -22.89
C ILE A 485 -8.14 -6.72 -21.96
N GLU A 486 -7.83 -5.57 -22.55
CA GLU A 486 -7.77 -4.27 -21.88
C GLU A 486 -9.16 -3.61 -21.92
N LEU A 487 -9.71 -3.22 -20.77
CA LEU A 487 -11.07 -2.65 -20.70
C LEU A 487 -11.18 -1.22 -21.25
N ALA A 488 -10.08 -0.48 -21.31
CA ALA A 488 -10.09 0.93 -21.71
C ALA A 488 -10.40 1.13 -23.20
N ASP A 489 -9.92 0.24 -24.06
CA ASP A 489 -10.05 0.31 -25.52
C ASP A 489 -10.51 -1.00 -26.17
N GLY A 490 -10.63 -2.08 -25.40
CA GLY A 490 -11.02 -3.40 -25.89
C GLY A 490 -9.90 -4.13 -26.63
N GLU A 491 -8.63 -3.70 -26.52
CA GLU A 491 -7.52 -4.38 -27.17
C GLU A 491 -7.34 -5.79 -26.58
N THR A 492 -7.31 -6.79 -27.46
CA THR A 492 -7.12 -8.21 -27.08
C THR A 492 -5.77 -8.72 -27.55
N ARG A 493 -5.15 -9.58 -26.75
CA ARG A 493 -3.96 -10.33 -27.15
C ARG A 493 -3.88 -11.70 -26.49
N LYS A 494 -3.30 -12.66 -27.20
CA LYS A 494 -3.01 -13.98 -26.67
C LYS A 494 -1.82 -13.94 -25.71
N LEU A 495 -1.92 -14.65 -24.58
CA LEU A 495 -0.84 -14.85 -23.60
C LEU A 495 -0.14 -16.19 -23.80
N THR A 496 -0.89 -17.28 -23.96
CA THR A 496 -0.35 -18.62 -24.22
C THR A 496 -1.38 -19.51 -24.91
N ASP A 497 -0.91 -20.50 -25.67
CA ASP A 497 -1.68 -21.46 -26.46
C ASP A 497 -1.81 -22.85 -25.80
N CYS A 498 -1.34 -23.01 -24.55
CA CYS A 498 -1.45 -24.25 -23.77
C CYS A 498 -1.17 -25.53 -24.56
N GLU A 499 -0.13 -25.53 -25.38
CA GLU A 499 0.18 -26.61 -26.33
C GLU A 499 0.17 -28.02 -25.66
N ASN A 500 -0.56 -28.97 -26.24
CA ASN A 500 -0.77 -30.33 -25.72
C ASN A 500 -1.28 -30.35 -24.26
N SER A 501 -2.05 -29.35 -23.84
CA SER A 501 -2.59 -29.27 -22.49
C SER A 501 -3.94 -28.57 -22.44
N VAL A 502 -4.66 -28.76 -21.34
CA VAL A 502 -5.85 -27.99 -20.98
C VAL A 502 -5.50 -27.09 -19.81
N CYS A 503 -5.67 -25.79 -20.01
CA CYS A 503 -5.48 -24.78 -18.99
C CYS A 503 -6.78 -24.47 -18.23
N SER A 504 -6.68 -24.16 -16.93
CA SER A 504 -7.83 -23.78 -16.10
C SER A 504 -7.41 -22.92 -14.91
N SER A 505 -8.39 -22.38 -14.17
CA SER A 505 -8.21 -21.70 -12.88
C SER A 505 -7.22 -20.54 -12.92
N LEU A 506 -7.55 -19.48 -13.67
CA LEU A 506 -6.69 -18.31 -13.81
C LEU A 506 -6.65 -17.49 -12.52
N VAL A 507 -5.47 -17.31 -11.94
CA VAL A 507 -5.30 -16.50 -10.72
C VAL A 507 -4.17 -15.49 -10.88
N TRP A 508 -4.54 -14.22 -10.93
CA TRP A 508 -3.60 -13.12 -10.95
C TRP A 508 -2.75 -13.05 -9.68
N ALA A 509 -1.47 -12.75 -9.85
CA ALA A 509 -0.66 -12.28 -8.74
C ALA A 509 -1.22 -10.93 -8.22
N PRO A 510 -1.16 -10.66 -6.90
CA PRO A 510 -1.71 -9.43 -6.32
C PRO A 510 -1.11 -8.14 -6.88
N ASP A 511 0.12 -8.20 -7.41
CA ASP A 511 0.80 -7.07 -8.06
C ASP A 511 0.41 -6.86 -9.53
N GLY A 512 -0.37 -7.78 -10.12
CA GLY A 512 -0.78 -7.74 -11.51
C GLY A 512 0.34 -7.99 -12.53
N SER A 513 1.50 -8.51 -12.10
CA SER A 513 2.65 -8.78 -12.99
C SER A 513 2.43 -10.00 -13.90
N GLY A 514 1.58 -10.93 -13.49
CA GLY A 514 1.26 -12.15 -14.21
C GLY A 514 0.19 -12.96 -13.52
N LEU A 515 -0.01 -14.18 -14.01
CA LEU A 515 -1.03 -15.09 -13.53
C LEU A 515 -0.48 -16.50 -13.39
N VAL A 516 -0.92 -17.16 -12.33
CA VAL A 516 -0.77 -18.61 -12.12
C VAL A 516 -1.99 -19.28 -12.71
N TYR A 517 -1.78 -20.38 -13.41
CA TYR A 517 -2.85 -21.20 -13.95
C TYR A 517 -2.52 -22.68 -13.80
N GLU A 518 -3.55 -23.52 -13.87
CA GLU A 518 -3.41 -24.97 -13.89
C GLU A 518 -3.26 -25.46 -15.32
N SER A 519 -2.33 -26.39 -15.55
CA SER A 519 -2.15 -27.10 -16.81
C SER A 519 -2.23 -28.60 -16.58
N MET A 520 -3.08 -29.26 -17.36
CA MET A 520 -3.20 -30.72 -17.42
C MET A 520 -2.80 -31.20 -18.81
N ASN A 521 -1.86 -32.14 -18.89
CA ASN A 521 -1.38 -32.64 -20.17
C ASN A 521 -2.45 -33.43 -20.92
N LEU A 522 -2.44 -33.32 -22.24
CA LEU A 522 -3.24 -34.11 -23.16
C LEU A 522 -2.35 -35.16 -23.83
N ASP A 523 -2.80 -36.41 -23.84
CA ASP A 523 -2.22 -37.48 -24.66
C ASP A 523 -3.31 -38.09 -25.55
N ALA A 524 -3.12 -38.03 -26.87
CA ALA A 524 -4.08 -38.49 -27.87
C ALA A 524 -5.53 -38.01 -27.60
N SER A 525 -5.68 -36.73 -27.25
CA SER A 525 -6.98 -36.10 -26.92
C SER A 525 -7.65 -36.66 -25.65
N ASN A 526 -6.90 -37.27 -24.74
CA ASN A 526 -7.36 -37.56 -23.39
C ASN A 526 -6.55 -36.76 -22.37
N VAL A 527 -7.22 -36.20 -21.38
CA VAL A 527 -6.55 -35.57 -20.24
C VAL A 527 -5.82 -36.65 -19.44
N THR A 528 -4.51 -36.47 -19.26
CA THR A 528 -3.65 -37.43 -18.56
C THR A 528 -2.76 -36.71 -17.53
N GLY A 529 -2.43 -37.43 -16.46
CA GLY A 529 -1.61 -36.90 -15.38
C GLY A 529 -2.41 -36.12 -14.33
N LEU A 530 -1.67 -35.44 -13.46
CA LEU A 530 -2.23 -34.55 -12.44
C LEU A 530 -2.08 -33.11 -12.92
N ALA A 531 -2.94 -32.21 -12.46
CA ALA A 531 -2.80 -30.78 -12.72
C ALA A 531 -1.47 -30.26 -12.17
N THR A 532 -0.89 -29.31 -12.89
CA THR A 532 0.40 -28.71 -12.55
C THR A 532 0.28 -27.20 -12.65
N LEU A 533 1.01 -26.48 -11.80
CA LEU A 533 0.92 -25.03 -11.75
C LEU A 533 1.95 -24.40 -12.69
N TRP A 534 1.50 -23.43 -13.47
CA TRP A 534 2.29 -22.67 -14.43
C TRP A 534 2.13 -21.18 -14.17
N TRP A 535 3.14 -20.43 -14.59
CA TRP A 535 3.15 -18.97 -14.52
C TRP A 535 3.28 -18.40 -15.92
N VAL A 536 2.45 -17.42 -16.23
CA VAL A 536 2.61 -16.57 -17.41
C VAL A 536 2.74 -15.11 -17.00
N ASN A 537 3.79 -14.45 -17.50
CA ASN A 537 4.00 -13.03 -17.33
C ASN A 537 2.95 -12.27 -18.15
N ALA A 538 2.20 -11.38 -17.50
CA ALA A 538 1.13 -10.67 -18.17
C ALA A 538 1.67 -9.81 -19.30
N SER A 539 2.77 -9.07 -19.11
CA SER A 539 3.31 -8.13 -20.10
C SER A 539 4.03 -8.80 -21.27
N THR A 540 4.88 -9.80 -21.01
CA THR A 540 5.73 -10.41 -22.04
C THR A 540 5.12 -11.65 -22.67
N GLY A 541 4.17 -12.31 -22.01
CA GLY A 541 3.69 -13.64 -22.39
C GLY A 541 4.69 -14.76 -22.11
N GLU A 542 5.80 -14.47 -21.40
CA GLU A 542 6.74 -15.52 -20.97
C GLU A 542 6.01 -16.53 -20.09
N ASN A 543 6.03 -17.79 -20.51
CA ASN A 543 5.33 -18.89 -19.87
C ASN A 543 6.32 -19.95 -19.38
N LYS A 544 6.19 -20.40 -18.13
CA LYS A 544 7.04 -21.43 -17.52
C LYS A 544 6.33 -22.21 -16.41
N PRO A 545 6.73 -23.46 -16.14
CA PRO A 545 6.23 -24.21 -14.97
C PRO A 545 6.52 -23.41 -13.72
N LEU A 546 5.65 -23.37 -12.71
CA LEU A 546 5.86 -22.57 -11.50
C LEU A 546 7.03 -23.06 -10.62
N PHE A 547 7.37 -24.36 -10.71
CA PHE A 547 8.43 -25.03 -9.94
C PHE A 547 9.44 -25.73 -10.88
N GLN A 548 10.74 -25.74 -10.52
CA GLN A 548 11.83 -26.16 -11.42
C GLN A 548 11.91 -27.67 -11.71
N GLU A 549 11.83 -28.54 -10.69
CA GLU A 549 11.88 -29.99 -10.85
C GLU A 549 10.69 -30.67 -10.14
N ALA A 550 10.12 -31.65 -10.85
CA ALA A 550 8.81 -32.25 -10.60
C ALA A 550 7.72 -31.17 -10.56
N GLN A 551 7.00 -31.03 -11.67
CA GLN A 551 5.71 -30.33 -11.72
C GLN A 551 4.89 -30.76 -10.50
N LEU A 552 4.93 -29.97 -9.42
CA LEU A 552 4.30 -30.36 -8.16
C LEU A 552 2.84 -30.53 -8.50
N PRO A 553 2.28 -31.74 -8.36
CA PRO A 553 0.88 -31.94 -8.65
C PRO A 553 0.09 -31.00 -7.77
N GLY A 554 -0.67 -30.12 -8.40
CA GLY A 554 -1.26 -28.98 -7.75
C GLY A 554 -2.42 -28.43 -8.54
N ALA A 555 -3.52 -28.14 -7.86
CA ALA A 555 -4.71 -27.52 -8.43
C ALA A 555 -5.24 -26.42 -7.51
N ASN A 556 -6.17 -25.63 -7.99
CA ASN A 556 -6.85 -24.54 -7.30
C ASN A 556 -5.88 -23.58 -6.57
N PRO A 557 -4.92 -22.97 -7.28
CA PRO A 557 -3.98 -22.03 -6.66
C PRO A 557 -4.73 -20.80 -6.13
N ARG A 558 -4.30 -20.25 -5.00
CA ARG A 558 -4.79 -18.97 -4.45
C ARG A 558 -3.64 -18.20 -3.81
N TRP A 559 -3.51 -16.94 -4.17
CA TRP A 559 -2.51 -16.05 -3.58
C TRP A 559 -2.98 -15.53 -2.23
N ALA A 560 -2.03 -15.42 -1.29
CA ALA A 560 -2.21 -14.53 -0.16
C ALA A 560 -2.22 -13.07 -0.64
N PRO A 561 -2.93 -12.16 0.07
CA PRO A 561 -3.02 -10.75 -0.32
C PRO A 561 -1.67 -10.04 -0.44
N ASP A 562 -0.65 -10.51 0.29
CA ASP A 562 0.71 -9.96 0.26
C ASP A 562 1.57 -10.48 -0.90
N GLY A 563 1.08 -11.45 -1.68
CA GLY A 563 1.80 -12.06 -2.80
C GLY A 563 3.00 -12.93 -2.40
N ARG A 564 3.23 -13.20 -1.12
CA ARG A 564 4.36 -14.03 -0.67
C ARG A 564 4.02 -15.50 -0.56
N TRP A 565 2.77 -15.79 -0.25
CA TRP A 565 2.26 -17.16 -0.09
C TRP A 565 1.32 -17.55 -1.22
N LEU A 566 1.44 -18.80 -1.66
CA LEU A 566 0.53 -19.46 -2.57
C LEU A 566 -0.01 -20.71 -1.89
N SER A 567 -1.33 -20.83 -1.81
CA SER A 567 -2.00 -22.05 -1.37
C SER A 567 -2.53 -22.83 -2.57
N PHE A 568 -2.38 -24.14 -2.60
CA PHE A 568 -2.93 -24.99 -3.66
C PHE A 568 -3.24 -26.40 -3.15
N ALA A 569 -4.19 -27.05 -3.82
CA ALA A 569 -4.62 -28.42 -3.56
C ALA A 569 -3.56 -29.43 -3.98
N THR A 570 -3.34 -30.46 -3.18
CA THR A 570 -2.39 -31.56 -3.41
C THR A 570 -3.02 -32.87 -2.92
N SER A 571 -2.44 -34.03 -3.27
CA SER A 571 -2.98 -35.33 -2.82
C SER A 571 -2.89 -35.55 -1.30
N ASP A 572 -2.02 -34.79 -0.62
CA ASP A 572 -1.81 -34.81 0.82
C ASP A 572 -2.59 -33.73 1.59
N GLY A 573 -3.32 -32.85 0.88
CA GLY A 573 -4.16 -31.80 1.45
C GLY A 573 -3.95 -30.45 0.76
N ILE A 574 -4.00 -29.36 1.53
CA ILE A 574 -3.75 -28.00 1.03
C ILE A 574 -2.30 -27.64 1.34
N ARG A 575 -1.49 -27.43 0.30
CA ARG A 575 -0.11 -26.97 0.45
C ARG A 575 -0.07 -25.45 0.49
N LEU A 576 0.64 -24.92 1.47
CA LEU A 576 0.98 -23.51 1.60
C LEU A 576 2.46 -23.36 1.28
N TYR A 577 2.77 -22.56 0.28
CA TYR A 577 4.12 -22.40 -0.24
C TYR A 577 4.48 -20.92 -0.25
N ASN A 578 5.59 -20.56 0.39
CA ASN A 578 6.15 -19.23 0.36
C ASN A 578 7.19 -19.12 -0.77
N LEU A 579 6.88 -18.35 -1.82
CA LEU A 579 7.71 -18.27 -3.02
C LEU A 579 9.03 -17.52 -2.80
N GLU A 580 9.13 -16.68 -1.77
CA GLU A 580 10.35 -15.95 -1.44
C GLU A 580 11.32 -16.82 -0.63
N THR A 581 10.81 -17.55 0.36
CA THR A 581 11.63 -18.28 1.34
C THR A 581 11.80 -19.76 1.03
N GLY A 582 10.92 -20.34 0.21
CA GLY A 582 10.79 -21.79 0.03
C GLY A 582 10.09 -22.50 1.20
N GLU A 583 9.64 -21.76 2.22
CA GLU A 583 8.88 -22.35 3.32
C GLU A 583 7.61 -23.01 2.77
N ASN A 584 7.42 -24.29 3.08
CA ASN A 584 6.23 -25.02 2.70
C ASN A 584 5.67 -25.83 3.87
N HIS A 585 4.34 -25.92 3.93
CA HIS A 585 3.64 -26.77 4.87
C HIS A 585 2.31 -27.23 4.30
N VAL A 586 1.81 -28.36 4.80
CA VAL A 586 0.59 -28.97 4.29
C VAL A 586 -0.46 -29.03 5.39
N ILE A 587 -1.60 -28.41 5.14
CA ILE A 587 -2.81 -28.57 5.92
C ILE A 587 -3.48 -29.84 5.45
N LYS A 588 -3.55 -30.85 6.33
CA LYS A 588 -4.24 -32.10 6.01
C LYS A 588 -5.71 -31.80 5.74
N SER A 589 -6.16 -32.19 4.55
CA SER A 589 -7.55 -32.04 4.14
C SER A 589 -7.94 -33.18 3.21
N ILE A 590 -9.18 -33.68 3.33
CA ILE A 590 -9.69 -34.75 2.47
C ILE A 590 -10.06 -34.19 1.10
N LEU A 591 -10.73 -33.03 1.05
CA LEU A 591 -11.04 -32.36 -0.21
C LEU A 591 -9.82 -31.68 -0.83
N GLY A 592 -8.88 -31.22 -0.01
CA GLY A 592 -7.70 -30.51 -0.48
C GLY A 592 -8.00 -29.16 -1.14
N THR A 593 -9.24 -28.67 -1.12
CA THR A 593 -9.61 -27.43 -1.80
C THR A 593 -9.11 -26.23 -1.00
N ALA A 594 -8.02 -25.61 -1.47
CA ALA A 594 -7.54 -24.34 -0.94
C ALA A 594 -8.65 -23.30 -1.02
N ALA A 595 -8.88 -22.55 0.06
CA ALA A 595 -9.90 -21.53 0.05
C ALA A 595 -9.46 -20.28 0.79
N ASN A 596 -10.28 -19.26 0.61
CA ASN A 596 -9.89 -17.86 0.60
C ASN A 596 -9.01 -17.44 1.78
N TRP A 597 -7.91 -16.78 1.44
CA TRP A 597 -7.07 -16.09 2.42
C TRP A 597 -7.87 -14.97 3.07
N SER A 598 -7.69 -14.80 4.38
CA SER A 598 -8.18 -13.62 5.07
C SER A 598 -7.51 -12.36 4.48
N PRO A 599 -8.17 -11.20 4.47
CA PRO A 599 -7.61 -9.97 3.88
C PRO A 599 -6.28 -9.53 4.50
N ASP A 600 -6.01 -9.90 5.76
CA ASP A 600 -4.75 -9.64 6.45
C ASP A 600 -3.64 -10.69 6.15
N GLY A 601 -3.96 -11.76 5.42
CA GLY A 601 -3.05 -12.86 5.09
C GLY A 601 -2.71 -13.78 6.26
N GLY A 602 -3.32 -13.60 7.44
CA GLY A 602 -3.00 -14.36 8.64
C GLY A 602 -3.70 -15.72 8.75
N SER A 603 -4.78 -15.91 8.00
CA SER A 603 -5.65 -17.08 8.08
C SER A 603 -6.14 -17.56 6.72
N ILE A 604 -6.56 -18.82 6.66
CA ILE A 604 -7.09 -19.47 5.46
C ILE A 604 -8.41 -20.12 5.82
N LEU A 605 -9.46 -19.75 5.11
CA LEU A 605 -10.77 -20.38 5.22
C LEU A 605 -10.81 -21.53 4.23
N TYR A 606 -11.08 -22.75 4.66
CA TYR A 606 -11.20 -23.88 3.74
C TYR A 606 -12.36 -24.79 4.07
N ARG A 607 -12.85 -25.48 3.04
CA ARG A 607 -13.92 -26.46 3.15
C ARG A 607 -13.33 -27.85 3.18
N ASP A 608 -13.83 -28.71 4.05
CA ASP A 608 -13.44 -30.10 4.11
C ASP A 608 -14.61 -31.03 4.40
N VAL A 609 -14.41 -32.31 4.15
CA VAL A 609 -15.40 -33.37 4.39
C VAL A 609 -15.16 -33.99 5.75
N LEU A 610 -16.25 -34.13 6.52
CA LEU A 610 -16.27 -34.95 7.72
C LEU A 610 -17.12 -36.19 7.48
N ILE A 611 -16.59 -37.33 7.91
CA ILE A 611 -17.26 -38.63 7.86
C ILE A 611 -17.73 -38.95 9.27
N ARG A 612 -19.04 -38.94 9.49
CA ARG A 612 -19.65 -39.39 10.75
C ARG A 612 -20.98 -40.09 10.46
N ASP A 613 -21.22 -41.21 11.13
CA ASP A 613 -22.43 -42.02 10.96
C ASP A 613 -22.69 -42.43 9.49
N ASN A 614 -21.60 -42.68 8.74
CA ASN A 614 -21.63 -43.11 7.34
C ASN A 614 -22.22 -42.07 6.35
N GLN A 615 -22.27 -40.80 6.77
CA GLN A 615 -22.61 -39.65 5.94
C GLN A 615 -21.37 -38.77 5.72
N PHE A 616 -21.26 -38.20 4.52
CA PHE A 616 -20.25 -37.20 4.15
C PHE A 616 -20.92 -35.84 4.18
N ILE A 617 -20.46 -34.95 5.06
CA ILE A 617 -20.98 -33.58 5.15
C ILE A 617 -19.79 -32.63 5.02
N THR A 618 -19.97 -31.57 4.25
CA THR A 618 -18.95 -30.52 4.12
C THR A 618 -19.09 -29.46 5.22
N GLN A 619 -17.98 -29.14 5.87
CA GLN A 619 -17.88 -28.12 6.91
C GLN A 619 -16.75 -27.15 6.60
N LEU A 620 -16.78 -25.99 7.25
CA LEU A 620 -15.78 -24.95 7.08
C LEU A 620 -14.80 -24.93 8.25
N PHE A 621 -13.55 -24.70 7.91
CA PHE A 621 -12.44 -24.61 8.83
C PHE A 621 -11.68 -23.32 8.57
N VAL A 622 -11.17 -22.72 9.64
CA VAL A 622 -10.19 -21.64 9.53
C VAL A 622 -8.87 -22.18 10.04
N TYR A 623 -7.83 -22.02 9.23
CA TYR A 623 -6.45 -22.31 9.57
C TYR A 623 -5.71 -21.01 9.86
N GLU A 624 -5.15 -20.91 11.06
CA GLU A 624 -4.28 -19.78 11.44
C GLU A 624 -2.82 -20.09 11.13
N LEU A 625 -2.15 -19.22 10.36
CA LEU A 625 -0.74 -19.41 10.01
C LEU A 625 0.19 -19.33 11.25
N SER A 626 -0.13 -18.44 12.20
CA SER A 626 0.74 -18.17 13.35
C SER A 626 0.79 -19.33 14.35
N SER A 627 -0.38 -19.90 14.67
CA SER A 627 -0.52 -21.02 15.60
C SER A 627 -0.40 -22.39 14.91
N ARG A 628 -0.50 -22.41 13.57
CA ARG A 628 -0.55 -23.63 12.74
C ARG A 628 -1.69 -24.58 13.14
N ALA A 629 -2.79 -24.00 13.62
CA ALA A 629 -3.96 -24.73 14.06
C ALA A 629 -5.13 -24.51 13.10
N ALA A 630 -5.86 -25.58 12.82
CA ALA A 630 -7.16 -25.52 12.16
C ALA A 630 -8.27 -25.67 13.19
N TYR A 631 -9.31 -24.86 13.11
CA TYR A 631 -10.53 -25.02 13.89
C TYR A 631 -11.76 -25.00 12.99
N ASN A 632 -12.73 -25.81 13.37
CA ASN A 632 -14.01 -25.91 12.67
C ASN A 632 -14.92 -24.76 13.13
N ILE A 633 -15.38 -23.94 12.19
CA ILE A 633 -16.24 -22.78 12.46
C ILE A 633 -17.73 -23.10 12.34
N ASN A 634 -18.09 -24.34 11.98
CA ASN A 634 -19.48 -24.77 11.96
C ASN A 634 -19.63 -26.28 12.22
N PRO A 635 -19.56 -26.74 13.49
CA PRO A 635 -19.64 -28.16 13.82
C PRO A 635 -21.05 -28.75 13.74
N ASP A 636 -22.09 -27.93 13.51
CA ASP A 636 -23.47 -28.42 13.40
C ASP A 636 -23.68 -29.20 12.11
N MET A 637 -23.96 -30.49 12.23
CA MET A 637 -24.15 -31.41 11.10
C MET A 637 -25.52 -31.28 10.44
N ARG A 638 -26.42 -30.46 10.98
CA ARG A 638 -27.67 -30.11 10.30
C ARG A 638 -27.40 -29.34 9.01
N PHE A 639 -26.30 -28.61 8.95
CA PHE A 639 -26.00 -27.70 7.87
C PHE A 639 -24.82 -28.20 7.04
N GLU A 640 -24.96 -28.06 5.73
CA GLU A 640 -23.88 -28.24 4.76
C GLU A 640 -23.44 -26.87 4.24
N ASN A 641 -22.14 -26.60 4.22
CA ASN A 641 -21.60 -25.31 3.76
C ASN A 641 -20.89 -25.48 2.42
N ILE A 642 -21.39 -24.79 1.40
CA ILE A 642 -21.01 -25.02 0.00
C ILE A 642 -19.95 -24.02 -0.44
N LEU A 643 -20.19 -22.72 -0.30
CA LEU A 643 -19.25 -21.67 -0.66
C LEU A 643 -19.03 -20.73 0.52
N ALA A 644 -17.88 -20.08 0.57
CA ALA A 644 -17.60 -19.09 1.59
C ALA A 644 -16.59 -18.03 1.13
N ALA A 645 -16.79 -16.78 1.53
CA ALA A 645 -15.93 -15.65 1.19
C ALA A 645 -15.78 -14.69 2.38
N TRP A 646 -14.55 -14.24 2.63
CA TRP A 646 -14.25 -13.21 3.63
C TRP A 646 -14.82 -11.86 3.22
N SER A 647 -15.35 -11.11 4.19
CA SER A 647 -15.59 -9.69 4.00
C SER A 647 -14.26 -8.97 3.73
N PRO A 648 -14.25 -7.86 2.97
CA PRO A 648 -13.02 -7.12 2.67
C PRO A 648 -12.27 -6.62 3.90
N ASP A 649 -12.98 -6.38 5.01
CA ASP A 649 -12.40 -5.97 6.29
C ASP A 649 -12.00 -7.15 7.21
N GLY A 650 -12.25 -8.39 6.78
CA GLY A 650 -11.89 -9.62 7.49
C GLY A 650 -12.72 -9.93 8.74
N LYS A 651 -13.76 -9.14 9.04
CA LYS A 651 -14.57 -9.30 10.26
C LYS A 651 -15.74 -10.24 10.10
N GLN A 652 -16.13 -10.61 8.89
CA GLN A 652 -17.27 -11.48 8.62
C GLN A 652 -16.93 -12.47 7.51
N ILE A 653 -17.67 -13.56 7.47
CA ILE A 653 -17.61 -14.56 6.41
C ILE A 653 -19.03 -14.73 5.86
N ALA A 654 -19.20 -14.48 4.57
CA ALA A 654 -20.42 -14.86 3.85
C ALA A 654 -20.34 -16.33 3.45
N VAL A 655 -21.41 -17.09 3.68
CA VAL A 655 -21.45 -18.54 3.45
C VAL A 655 -22.74 -18.95 2.79
N VAL A 656 -22.63 -19.72 1.71
CA VAL A 656 -23.76 -20.46 1.13
C VAL A 656 -23.95 -21.74 1.93
N ARG A 657 -25.09 -21.84 2.61
CA ARG A 657 -25.41 -22.91 3.56
C ARG A 657 -26.74 -23.56 3.23
N ARG A 658 -26.78 -24.89 3.26
CA ARG A 658 -27.96 -25.72 3.06
C ARG A 658 -28.39 -26.36 4.38
N ASP A 659 -29.67 -26.29 4.71
CA ASP A 659 -30.26 -27.03 5.83
C ASP A 659 -30.73 -28.41 5.38
N LEU A 660 -30.00 -29.46 5.78
CA LEU A 660 -30.27 -30.84 5.39
C LEU A 660 -31.56 -31.42 5.98
N SER A 661 -32.21 -30.71 6.91
CA SER A 661 -33.43 -31.19 7.57
C SER A 661 -34.73 -30.80 6.88
N VAL A 662 -34.78 -29.69 6.13
CA VAL A 662 -36.04 -29.13 5.63
C VAL A 662 -35.94 -28.41 4.26
N THR A 663 -34.80 -27.82 3.89
CA THR A 663 -34.72 -26.95 2.70
C THR A 663 -34.28 -27.70 1.45
N ARG A 664 -34.91 -27.42 0.31
CA ARG A 664 -34.53 -27.97 -1.00
C ARG A 664 -33.34 -27.22 -1.62
N GLY A 665 -33.21 -25.92 -1.31
CA GLY A 665 -32.12 -25.05 -1.74
C GLY A 665 -31.10 -24.73 -0.64
N ASP A 666 -30.33 -23.65 -0.85
CA ASP A 666 -29.38 -23.07 0.09
C ASP A 666 -29.63 -21.56 0.26
N GLN A 667 -29.04 -20.98 1.30
CA GLN A 667 -29.17 -19.57 1.66
C GLN A 667 -27.79 -18.96 1.92
N ILE A 668 -27.69 -17.64 1.80
CA ILE A 668 -26.51 -16.88 2.20
C ILE A 668 -26.65 -16.53 3.68
N TRP A 669 -25.59 -16.81 4.44
CA TRP A 669 -25.46 -16.49 5.86
C TRP A 669 -24.21 -15.65 6.09
N LEU A 670 -24.25 -14.79 7.08
CA LEU A 670 -23.10 -14.07 7.61
C LEU A 670 -22.73 -14.68 8.96
N MET A 671 -21.44 -14.82 9.24
CA MET A 671 -20.96 -15.20 10.56
C MET A 671 -19.60 -14.60 10.86
N GLN A 672 -19.26 -14.57 12.15
CA GLN A 672 -17.93 -14.17 12.60
C GLN A 672 -16.87 -15.20 12.20
N PRO A 673 -15.58 -14.82 12.11
CA PRO A 673 -14.48 -15.71 11.75
C PRO A 673 -14.24 -16.88 12.72
N ASP A 674 -14.77 -16.80 13.93
CA ASP A 674 -14.76 -17.88 14.93
C ASP A 674 -15.98 -18.81 14.81
N GLY A 675 -16.89 -18.55 13.86
CA GLY A 675 -18.15 -19.25 13.68
C GLY A 675 -19.31 -18.72 14.53
N GLY A 676 -19.07 -17.69 15.34
CA GLY A 676 -20.07 -17.04 16.19
C GLY A 676 -21.09 -16.19 15.42
N ASP A 677 -22.19 -15.87 16.11
CA ASP A 677 -23.27 -14.99 15.66
C ASP A 677 -23.75 -15.22 14.20
N PRO A 678 -24.12 -16.45 13.81
CA PRO A 678 -24.59 -16.71 12.46
C PRO A 678 -25.95 -16.04 12.22
N ASP A 679 -26.03 -15.21 11.20
CA ASP A 679 -27.25 -14.53 10.77
C ASP A 679 -27.59 -14.91 9.31
N MET A 680 -28.86 -15.14 9.04
CA MET A 680 -29.33 -15.54 7.72
C MET A 680 -29.64 -14.29 6.90
N LEU A 681 -28.97 -14.13 5.76
CA LEU A 681 -29.09 -12.94 4.90
C LEU A 681 -30.16 -13.13 3.81
N THR A 682 -30.28 -14.33 3.24
CA THR A 682 -31.34 -14.68 2.27
C THR A 682 -32.23 -15.81 2.81
N SER A 683 -33.51 -15.82 2.43
CA SER A 683 -34.50 -16.77 2.99
C SER A 683 -35.21 -17.63 1.94
N ASP A 684 -34.78 -17.57 0.67
CA ASP A 684 -35.44 -18.30 -0.41
C ASP A 684 -35.21 -19.82 -0.30
N PRO A 685 -36.28 -20.62 -0.15
CA PRO A 685 -36.16 -22.04 0.22
C PRO A 685 -35.87 -22.98 -0.97
N ALA A 686 -36.04 -22.49 -2.19
CA ALA A 686 -35.97 -23.25 -3.44
C ALA A 686 -34.97 -22.64 -4.44
N SER A 687 -33.89 -22.06 -3.94
CA SER A 687 -32.85 -21.45 -4.78
C SER A 687 -31.48 -22.05 -4.49
N LEU A 688 -30.60 -21.99 -5.48
CA LEU A 688 -29.18 -22.30 -5.33
C LEU A 688 -28.36 -21.05 -5.62
N HIS A 689 -27.54 -20.64 -4.66
CA HIS A 689 -26.67 -19.48 -4.77
C HIS A 689 -25.28 -19.93 -5.23
N GLY A 690 -24.81 -19.37 -6.34
CA GLY A 690 -23.46 -19.52 -6.86
C GLY A 690 -22.70 -18.21 -6.77
N SER A 691 -21.37 -18.31 -6.68
CA SER A 691 -20.44 -17.18 -6.51
C SER A 691 -20.69 -16.34 -5.25
N LEU A 692 -19.66 -15.72 -4.70
CA LEU A 692 -19.80 -14.78 -3.58
C LEU A 692 -18.78 -13.67 -3.73
N ASN A 693 -19.18 -12.58 -4.39
CA ASN A 693 -18.30 -11.45 -4.69
C ASN A 693 -18.70 -10.22 -3.88
N TRP A 694 -17.92 -9.95 -2.82
CA TRP A 694 -18.08 -8.75 -2.00
C TRP A 694 -17.75 -7.49 -2.81
N SER A 695 -18.54 -6.43 -2.62
CA SER A 695 -18.10 -5.09 -2.97
C SER A 695 -16.91 -4.70 -2.08
N PRO A 696 -15.93 -3.93 -2.56
CA PRO A 696 -14.77 -3.54 -1.80
C PRO A 696 -15.04 -2.80 -0.48
N ASP A 697 -16.13 -2.04 -0.45
CA ASP A 697 -16.59 -1.33 0.75
C ASP A 697 -17.33 -2.24 1.74
N GLY A 698 -17.54 -3.51 1.39
CA GLY A 698 -18.18 -4.53 2.21
C GLY A 698 -19.69 -4.35 2.39
N LYS A 699 -20.34 -3.46 1.62
CA LYS A 699 -21.79 -3.20 1.77
C LYS A 699 -22.68 -4.13 0.96
N TYR A 700 -22.16 -4.71 -0.13
CA TYR A 700 -22.93 -5.49 -1.08
C TYR A 700 -22.27 -6.83 -1.36
N LEU A 701 -23.09 -7.83 -1.66
CA LEU A 701 -22.67 -9.14 -2.16
C LEU A 701 -23.34 -9.38 -3.50
N LEU A 702 -22.53 -9.62 -4.54
CA LEU A 702 -22.95 -10.01 -5.87
C LEU A 702 -22.81 -11.54 -6.03
N TYR A 703 -23.87 -12.16 -6.54
CA TYR A 703 -23.96 -13.61 -6.69
C TYR A 703 -24.86 -13.96 -7.88
N ASP A 704 -24.76 -15.20 -8.33
CA ASP A 704 -25.70 -15.79 -9.28
C ASP A 704 -26.69 -16.70 -8.56
N LEU A 705 -27.94 -16.69 -9.00
CA LEU A 705 -29.05 -17.44 -8.38
C LEU A 705 -29.69 -18.35 -9.41
N TYR A 706 -29.83 -19.63 -9.08
CA TYR A 706 -30.63 -20.59 -9.84
C TYR A 706 -31.94 -20.87 -9.10
N ASP A 707 -33.08 -20.63 -9.74
CA ASP A 707 -34.40 -21.00 -9.23
C ASP A 707 -34.69 -22.48 -9.54
N LEU A 708 -34.84 -23.31 -8.49
CA LEU A 708 -35.08 -24.75 -8.61
C LEU A 708 -36.47 -25.12 -9.12
N ASP A 709 -37.40 -24.17 -9.15
CA ASP A 709 -38.75 -24.35 -9.68
C ASP A 709 -38.88 -23.82 -11.13
N SER A 710 -37.84 -23.17 -11.65
CA SER A 710 -37.74 -22.75 -13.05
C SER A 710 -37.18 -23.86 -13.95
N LEU A 711 -37.76 -24.02 -15.14
CA LEU A 711 -37.25 -24.90 -16.21
C LEU A 711 -37.32 -24.16 -17.56
N PRO A 712 -36.21 -24.02 -18.29
CA PRO A 712 -34.84 -24.48 -17.97
C PRO A 712 -34.25 -23.79 -16.72
N LEU A 713 -33.26 -24.44 -16.10
CA LEU A 713 -32.57 -23.93 -14.92
C LEU A 713 -31.60 -22.83 -15.39
N GLU A 714 -32.05 -21.59 -15.42
CA GLU A 714 -31.27 -20.42 -15.83
C GLU A 714 -30.81 -19.64 -14.58
N SER A 715 -29.60 -19.10 -14.64
CA SER A 715 -29.08 -18.25 -13.57
C SER A 715 -29.39 -16.78 -13.83
N SER A 716 -29.75 -16.06 -12.76
CA SER A 716 -29.84 -14.60 -12.76
C SER A 716 -28.85 -13.98 -11.78
N LEU A 717 -28.36 -12.78 -12.12
CA LEU A 717 -27.44 -12.05 -11.26
C LEU A 717 -28.21 -11.21 -10.23
N GLN A 718 -27.81 -11.31 -8.97
CA GLN A 718 -28.44 -10.59 -7.87
C GLN A 718 -27.42 -9.92 -6.97
N VAL A 719 -27.86 -8.85 -6.30
CA VAL A 719 -27.09 -8.13 -5.31
C VAL A 719 -27.87 -8.11 -4.00
N VAL A 720 -27.22 -8.41 -2.88
CA VAL A 720 -27.81 -8.23 -1.55
C VAL A 720 -27.04 -7.18 -0.76
N GLU A 721 -27.76 -6.24 -0.15
CA GLU A 721 -27.19 -5.29 0.80
C GLU A 721 -27.00 -5.96 2.16
N VAL A 722 -25.76 -5.97 2.63
CA VAL A 722 -25.29 -6.75 3.79
C VAL A 722 -25.96 -6.32 5.10
N ASN A 723 -26.26 -5.03 5.26
CA ASN A 723 -26.83 -4.51 6.51
C ASN A 723 -28.35 -4.64 6.61
N SER A 724 -29.06 -4.58 5.49
CA SER A 724 -30.53 -4.58 5.44
C SER A 724 -31.10 -5.95 5.07
N GLY A 725 -30.32 -6.78 4.36
CA GLY A 725 -30.80 -8.00 3.71
C GLY A 725 -31.65 -7.72 2.47
N GLU A 726 -31.70 -6.47 1.98
CA GLU A 726 -32.44 -6.12 0.78
C GLU A 726 -31.78 -6.73 -0.46
N VAL A 727 -32.54 -7.55 -1.19
CA VAL A 727 -32.09 -8.21 -2.43
C VAL A 727 -32.60 -7.43 -3.64
N THR A 728 -31.70 -7.13 -4.55
CA THR A 728 -31.98 -6.51 -5.86
C THR A 728 -31.66 -7.50 -6.97
N ASP A 729 -32.65 -7.82 -7.79
CA ASP A 729 -32.46 -8.58 -9.04
C ASP A 729 -32.00 -7.62 -10.14
N LEU A 730 -30.84 -7.91 -10.74
CA LEU A 730 -30.28 -7.09 -11.82
C LEU A 730 -31.00 -7.31 -13.15
N ASN A 731 -31.86 -8.33 -13.26
CA ASN A 731 -32.51 -8.80 -14.49
C ASN A 731 -31.51 -9.16 -15.59
N ILE A 732 -30.33 -9.66 -15.20
CA ILE A 732 -29.27 -10.12 -16.10
C ILE A 732 -29.19 -11.64 -15.96
N ALA A 733 -29.38 -12.35 -17.08
CA ALA A 733 -29.14 -13.79 -17.15
C ALA A 733 -27.65 -14.05 -17.38
N GLY A 734 -27.03 -14.85 -16.51
CA GLY A 734 -25.58 -15.08 -16.54
C GLY A 734 -25.07 -15.72 -15.25
N TYR A 735 -23.79 -16.07 -15.21
CA TYR A 735 -23.15 -16.71 -14.06
C TYR A 735 -21.70 -16.24 -13.89
N ASN A 736 -21.10 -16.60 -12.76
CA ASN A 736 -19.75 -16.19 -12.35
C ASN A 736 -19.55 -14.66 -12.42
N PRO A 737 -20.38 -13.85 -11.71
CA PRO A 737 -20.33 -12.40 -11.83
C PRO A 737 -19.20 -11.77 -11.01
N HIS A 738 -18.48 -10.81 -11.58
CA HIS A 738 -17.43 -10.05 -10.89
C HIS A 738 -17.68 -8.55 -10.98
N TRP A 739 -17.44 -7.84 -9.90
CA TRP A 739 -17.51 -6.39 -9.92
C TRP A 739 -16.31 -5.75 -10.65
N VAL A 740 -16.58 -4.68 -11.39
CA VAL A 740 -15.58 -3.80 -11.99
C VAL A 740 -15.97 -2.36 -11.70
N TRP A 741 -15.04 -1.55 -11.21
CA TRP A 741 -15.29 -0.11 -11.05
C TRP A 741 -14.55 0.71 -12.10
N PRO A 742 -15.27 1.58 -12.83
CA PRO A 742 -14.64 2.50 -13.76
C PRO A 742 -13.79 3.51 -12.96
N PHE A 743 -12.50 3.60 -13.30
CA PHE A 743 -11.53 4.52 -12.68
C PHE A 743 -11.70 5.97 -13.11
#